data_AF-A0A068Y933-F1
#
_entry.id   AF-A0A068Y933-F1
#
_cell.length_a   1.000
_cell.length_b   1.000
_cell.length_c   1.000
_cell.angle_alpha   90.00
_cell.angle_beta   90.00
_cell.angle_gamma   90.00
#
_symmetry.space_group_name_H-M   'P 1'
#
loop_
_entity.id
_entity.type
_entity.pdbx_description
1 polymer ?
#
loop_
_entity_poly.entity_id
_entity_poly.type
_entity_poly.pdbx_seq_one_letter_code
_entity_poly.pdbx_strand_id
1 'polypeptide(L)'
;MGWDAFGLPAENAAIDRGVLPDEWTRKNIQNMRKQLRDDMKLSFDWTREIATCNPNYYRWTQWLFIKLFEAGLAYKRLAEVNWDPVDKTVLANELVDAEGRSWRSGALVEKRAMRQWFFRTLAYSESLKEGLGEIRGQQWRDVIQMQEGWIGPNDGFVVEFDLVFHSTDKEHQGERLAVFTKQPGLAAAGAISFVAVGPQSIFWNERFRFPQNICGVNGSRKLVVTSSCSSLGKLSVQPAASCHPWPERLNISAKHLLTGTYIPLVYDPELHSSVGYETVIELGTPDICNRHRELSRFLDLPPPECQIDLTSPAETDNELRIRIKRSPLPEFNGLNLREATALAVSKLKGSEYRLYRCSRYRKDWSVSRQRYWATPIPLIYCPNCGTVPVPEEDLPVELPPLKVPLKRGDVPLKENTEWRHTTCPRCGSPAEREVDTLDTFVDSSWYYLRFLDPTNSKEICSRDNAHKHIPVDIYIGGIEHAIRHLFYARFIAHFLHRELGLLPCQEPFRRFLPVGLVMGRTFRSPVTGQYFPAQDIDKDSSGNARAKATGEAVVESWEKMSKSKLNGVDPSEVFARYGVELTRLTMLASVGPHAARQWNEGEILRGVKKWQSRLWNLIGQIIEFSNDPSILWPSADRTDYLVADKDFLQTYAHIVKQVHHHYGESFVLSAVIANLQKLTSILLKHSRVGERCMSSRTYLKALADLIVMLHPLAPLFTCELWRGFSLALCSAPSEALHYLQAAPDWHYHLQRDVMEQRFPRAMGQG
;
A
#
# COMPACT_ATOMS: atom_id res chain seq x y z
N MET A 1 -1.55 -18.19 3.50
CA MET A 1 -2.68 -17.27 3.23
C MET A 1 -3.17 -16.74 4.57
N GLY A 2 -3.73 -15.54 4.64
CA GLY A 2 -4.16 -14.95 5.91
C GLY A 2 -5.24 -13.90 5.73
N TRP A 3 -5.63 -13.29 6.85
CA TRP A 3 -6.79 -12.41 6.95
C TRP A 3 -6.38 -11.06 7.51
N ASP A 4 -6.45 -10.02 6.69
CA ASP A 4 -6.40 -8.64 7.17
C ASP A 4 -7.75 -8.29 7.79
N ALA A 5 -7.83 -8.47 9.11
CA ALA A 5 -9.05 -8.69 9.87
C ALA A 5 -9.42 -7.54 10.81
N PHE A 6 -8.48 -6.60 11.03
CA PHE A 6 -8.72 -5.36 11.76
C PHE A 6 -9.16 -4.22 10.82
N GLY A 7 -9.47 -3.08 11.44
CA GLY A 7 -9.68 -1.82 10.75
C GLY A 7 -11.13 -1.55 10.34
N LEU A 8 -11.29 -0.42 9.65
CA LEU A 8 -12.58 0.11 9.24
C LEU A 8 -13.46 -0.94 8.55
N PRO A 9 -12.98 -1.74 7.56
CA PRO A 9 -13.84 -2.62 6.77
C PRO A 9 -14.71 -3.54 7.62
N ALA A 10 -14.09 -4.29 8.54
CA ALA A 10 -14.76 -5.24 9.41
C ALA A 10 -15.66 -4.55 10.45
N GLU A 11 -15.16 -3.49 11.10
CA GLU A 11 -15.89 -2.82 12.17
C GLU A 11 -17.17 -2.14 11.68
N ASN A 12 -17.11 -1.34 10.61
CA ASN A 12 -18.32 -0.70 10.06
C ASN A 12 -19.34 -1.75 9.58
N ALA A 13 -18.87 -2.84 8.97
CA ALA A 13 -19.77 -3.89 8.48
C ALA A 13 -20.49 -4.62 9.63
N ALA A 14 -19.84 -4.74 10.79
CA ALA A 14 -20.42 -5.25 12.02
C ALA A 14 -21.42 -4.25 12.65
N ILE A 15 -21.06 -2.96 12.72
CA ILE A 15 -21.94 -1.87 13.17
C ILE A 15 -23.22 -1.83 12.34
N ASP A 16 -23.11 -1.83 11.01
CA ASP A 16 -24.27 -1.77 10.09
C ASP A 16 -25.22 -2.98 10.26
N ARG A 17 -24.77 -4.07 10.88
CA ARG A 17 -25.54 -5.30 11.13
C ARG A 17 -25.93 -5.49 12.60
N GLY A 18 -25.49 -4.61 13.49
CA GLY A 18 -25.72 -4.75 14.93
C GLY A 18 -25.09 -6.01 15.53
N VAL A 19 -23.92 -6.44 15.04
CA VAL A 19 -23.18 -7.61 15.56
C VAL A 19 -21.81 -7.21 16.10
N LEU A 20 -21.17 -8.08 16.88
CA LEU A 20 -19.82 -7.83 17.38
C LEU A 20 -18.78 -7.93 16.25
N PRO A 21 -17.79 -7.02 16.17
CA PRO A 21 -16.73 -7.09 15.16
C PRO A 21 -15.95 -8.41 15.15
N ASP A 22 -15.67 -8.98 16.32
CA ASP A 22 -15.00 -10.27 16.46
C ASP A 22 -15.82 -11.43 15.86
N GLU A 23 -17.10 -11.51 16.20
CA GLU A 23 -18.02 -12.54 15.67
C GLU A 23 -18.17 -12.41 14.14
N TRP A 24 -18.37 -11.18 13.66
CA TRP A 24 -18.47 -10.87 12.23
C TRP A 24 -17.21 -11.32 11.48
N THR A 25 -16.04 -10.99 12.04
CA THR A 25 -14.73 -11.30 11.46
C THR A 25 -14.48 -12.80 11.43
N ARG A 26 -14.69 -13.52 12.55
CA ARG A 26 -14.52 -14.99 12.63
C ARG A 26 -15.43 -15.71 11.65
N LYS A 27 -16.70 -15.30 11.54
CA LYS A 27 -17.65 -15.88 10.58
C LYS A 27 -17.21 -15.68 9.13
N ASN A 28 -16.75 -14.48 8.79
CA ASN A 28 -16.24 -14.19 7.44
C ASN A 28 -14.97 -14.98 7.12
N ILE A 29 -14.03 -15.07 8.07
CA ILE A 29 -12.82 -15.89 7.93
C ILE A 29 -13.20 -17.35 7.65
N GLN A 30 -14.10 -17.94 8.45
CA GLN A 30 -14.53 -19.32 8.24
C GLN A 30 -15.16 -19.53 6.85
N ASN A 31 -16.05 -18.62 6.42
CA ASN A 31 -16.70 -18.69 5.12
C ASN A 31 -15.69 -18.56 3.97
N MET A 32 -14.85 -17.51 3.99
CA MET A 32 -13.87 -17.27 2.94
C MET A 32 -12.79 -18.36 2.90
N ARG A 33 -12.41 -18.91 4.07
CA ARG A 33 -11.48 -20.04 4.16
C ARG A 33 -12.05 -21.27 3.47
N LYS A 34 -13.33 -21.59 3.73
CA LYS A 34 -14.05 -22.65 3.02
C LYS A 34 -14.07 -22.39 1.51
N GLN A 35 -14.40 -21.16 1.08
CA GLN A 35 -14.42 -20.83 -0.34
C GLN A 35 -13.04 -21.02 -1.01
N LEU A 36 -11.97 -20.49 -0.41
CA LEU A 36 -10.61 -20.58 -0.99
C LEU A 36 -10.05 -22.01 -0.97
N ARG A 37 -10.24 -22.74 0.13
CA ARG A 37 -9.69 -24.08 0.34
C ARG A 37 -10.55 -25.17 -0.30
N ASP A 38 -11.85 -25.15 -0.03
CA ASP A 38 -12.75 -26.26 -0.32
C ASP A 38 -13.46 -26.10 -1.67
N ASP A 39 -13.88 -24.88 -2.02
CA ASP A 39 -14.59 -24.64 -3.29
C ASP A 39 -13.60 -24.37 -4.43
N MET A 40 -12.61 -23.49 -4.21
CA MET A 40 -11.63 -23.09 -5.23
C MET A 40 -10.40 -24.01 -5.31
N LYS A 41 -10.21 -24.90 -4.32
CA LYS A 41 -9.07 -25.81 -4.21
C LYS A 41 -7.71 -25.12 -4.38
N LEU A 42 -7.55 -23.93 -3.81
CA LEU A 42 -6.28 -23.19 -3.89
C LEU A 42 -5.21 -23.85 -3.02
N SER A 43 -4.04 -24.08 -3.60
CA SER A 43 -2.89 -24.67 -2.92
C SER A 43 -2.15 -23.61 -2.10
N PHE A 44 -2.71 -23.28 -0.94
CA PHE A 44 -2.03 -22.49 0.08
C PHE A 44 -1.50 -23.39 1.18
N ASP A 45 -0.35 -23.03 1.74
CA ASP A 45 0.09 -23.59 3.02
C ASP A 45 -0.77 -23.00 4.15
N TRP A 46 -1.83 -23.74 4.51
CA TRP A 46 -2.75 -23.39 5.59
C TRP A 46 -2.16 -23.59 6.98
N THR A 47 -1.01 -24.25 7.11
CA THR A 47 -0.28 -24.31 8.40
C THR A 47 0.30 -22.95 8.78
N ARG A 48 0.40 -22.04 7.80
CA ARG A 48 0.87 -20.65 7.95
C ARG A 48 -0.25 -19.63 7.95
N GLU A 49 -1.47 -20.05 8.30
CA GLU A 49 -2.61 -19.17 8.39
C GLU A 49 -2.46 -18.14 9.52
N ILE A 50 -2.69 -16.87 9.21
CA ILE A 50 -2.66 -15.76 10.18
C ILE A 50 -3.93 -14.93 10.08
N ALA A 51 -4.35 -14.31 11.18
CA ALA A 51 -5.38 -13.27 11.19
C ALA A 51 -4.83 -12.07 11.97
N THR A 52 -4.87 -10.88 11.37
CA THR A 52 -4.22 -9.70 11.97
C THR A 52 -4.87 -9.27 13.29
N CYS A 53 -6.15 -9.61 13.50
CA CYS A 53 -6.88 -9.34 14.73
C CYS A 53 -6.54 -10.30 15.90
N ASN A 54 -5.70 -11.31 15.69
CA ASN A 54 -5.30 -12.26 16.74
C ASN A 54 -4.19 -11.64 17.63
N PRO A 55 -4.27 -11.74 18.97
CA PRO A 55 -3.22 -11.27 19.88
C PRO A 55 -1.82 -11.79 19.55
N ASN A 56 -1.71 -13.03 19.08
CA ASN A 56 -0.43 -13.62 18.68
C ASN A 56 0.18 -12.96 17.42
N TYR A 57 -0.63 -12.26 16.62
CA TYR A 57 -0.17 -11.45 15.51
C TYR A 57 0.12 -10.01 15.95
N TYR A 58 -0.90 -9.30 16.46
CA TYR A 58 -0.77 -7.86 16.70
C TYR A 58 0.15 -7.50 17.85
N ARG A 59 0.53 -8.46 18.74
CA ARG A 59 1.65 -8.25 19.67
C ARG A 59 2.93 -7.81 18.96
N TRP A 60 3.15 -8.30 17.74
CA TRP A 60 4.31 -7.95 16.94
C TRP A 60 4.14 -6.64 16.19
N THR A 61 2.90 -6.26 15.86
CA THR A 61 2.59 -4.89 15.42
C THR A 61 2.89 -3.89 16.56
N GLN A 62 2.54 -4.22 17.80
CA GLN A 62 2.85 -3.41 18.98
C GLN A 62 4.36 -3.33 19.23
N TRP A 63 5.06 -4.47 19.16
CA TRP A 63 6.51 -4.52 19.23
C TRP A 63 7.17 -3.64 18.15
N LEU A 64 6.71 -3.73 16.90
CA LEU A 64 7.19 -2.90 15.79
C LEU A 64 6.98 -1.41 16.07
N PHE A 65 5.81 -1.04 16.61
CA PHE A 65 5.54 0.33 17.02
C PHE A 65 6.54 0.80 18.10
N ILE A 66 6.82 -0.03 19.11
CA ILE A 66 7.82 0.29 20.14
C ILE A 66 9.19 0.51 19.50
N LYS A 67 9.63 -0.35 18.59
CA LYS A 67 10.92 -0.18 17.90
C LYS A 67 10.99 1.11 17.09
N LEU A 68 9.89 1.48 16.41
CA LEU A 68 9.79 2.77 15.73
C LEU A 68 9.79 3.94 16.74
N PHE A 69 9.12 3.81 17.88
CA PHE A 69 9.08 4.83 18.93
C PHE A 69 10.45 5.05 19.57
N GLU A 70 11.15 3.98 19.95
CA GLU A 70 12.51 4.00 20.50
C GLU A 70 13.52 4.59 19.51
N ALA A 71 13.35 4.32 18.22
CA ALA A 71 14.16 4.94 17.17
C ALA A 71 13.82 6.43 16.96
N GLY A 72 12.72 6.96 17.52
CA GLY A 72 12.24 8.32 17.28
C GLY A 72 11.48 8.50 15.96
N LEU A 73 11.08 7.39 15.31
CA LEU A 73 10.30 7.35 14.08
C LEU A 73 8.79 7.34 14.33
N ALA A 74 8.32 6.87 15.48
CA ALA A 74 6.93 7.05 15.91
C ALA A 74 6.82 8.23 16.87
N TYR A 75 5.97 9.21 16.55
CA TYR A 75 5.84 10.43 17.35
C TYR A 75 4.40 10.95 17.37
N LYS A 76 4.05 11.67 18.43
CA LYS A 76 2.74 12.32 18.58
C LYS A 76 2.90 13.82 18.43
N ARG A 77 2.02 14.46 17.67
CA ARG A 77 1.95 15.93 17.54
C ARG A 77 0.52 16.40 17.37
N LEU A 78 0.26 17.66 17.73
CA LEU A 78 -0.95 18.35 17.30
C LEU A 78 -0.86 18.62 15.80
N ALA A 79 -1.84 18.14 15.05
CA ALA A 79 -1.92 18.33 13.61
C ALA A 79 -3.36 18.59 13.18
N GLU A 80 -3.50 19.24 12.03
CA GLU A 80 -4.77 19.23 11.32
C GLU A 80 -4.95 17.87 10.61
N VAL A 81 -6.03 17.18 10.96
CA VAL A 81 -6.32 15.82 10.49
C VAL A 81 -7.56 15.82 9.63
N ASN A 82 -7.59 14.88 8.67
CA ASN A 82 -8.75 14.60 7.86
C ASN A 82 -9.75 13.80 8.71
N TRP A 83 -10.93 14.36 8.97
CA TRP A 83 -11.98 13.74 9.75
C TRP A 83 -13.14 13.31 8.86
N ASP A 84 -13.52 12.03 8.92
CA ASP A 84 -14.74 11.54 8.29
C ASP A 84 -15.94 11.77 9.21
N PRO A 85 -16.91 12.63 8.84
CA PRO A 85 -18.06 12.92 9.70
C PRO A 85 -19.08 11.79 9.79
N VAL A 86 -19.03 10.80 8.88
CA VAL A 86 -19.94 9.63 8.85
C VAL A 86 -19.33 8.46 9.62
N ASP A 87 -18.05 8.16 9.36
CA ASP A 87 -17.33 7.07 10.03
C ASP A 87 -16.75 7.52 11.40
N LYS A 88 -16.83 8.81 11.72
CA LYS A 88 -16.39 9.40 13.00
C LYS A 88 -14.95 9.03 13.36
N THR A 89 -14.03 9.17 12.40
CA THR A 89 -12.62 8.82 12.57
C THR A 89 -11.70 9.71 11.75
N VAL A 90 -10.45 9.79 12.18
CA VAL A 90 -9.36 10.31 11.37
C VAL A 90 -9.03 9.37 10.20
N LEU A 91 -8.70 9.98 9.06
CA LEU A 91 -8.21 9.35 7.84
C LEU A 91 -6.79 9.85 7.52
N ALA A 92 -5.94 8.97 6.99
CA ALA A 92 -4.68 9.39 6.36
C ALA A 92 -4.95 10.19 5.06
N ASN A 93 -3.99 10.97 4.57
CA ASN A 93 -4.19 11.78 3.36
C ASN A 93 -4.49 10.91 2.13
N GLU A 94 -3.89 9.74 2.09
CA GLU A 94 -4.03 8.74 1.05
C GLU A 94 -5.44 8.18 1.00
N LEU A 95 -6.23 8.29 2.08
CA LEU A 95 -7.61 7.82 2.21
C LEU A 95 -8.65 8.88 1.80
N VAL A 96 -8.20 10.05 1.33
CA VAL A 96 -9.04 11.12 0.80
C VAL A 96 -8.81 11.23 -0.70
N ASP A 97 -9.88 11.26 -1.49
CA ASP A 97 -9.78 11.41 -2.95
C ASP A 97 -9.49 12.86 -3.37
N ALA A 98 -9.35 13.09 -4.68
CA ALA A 98 -9.00 14.39 -5.24
C ALA A 98 -10.10 15.45 -4.99
N GLU A 99 -11.35 15.01 -4.80
CA GLU A 99 -12.50 15.84 -4.48
C GLU A 99 -12.67 16.11 -2.97
N GLY A 100 -11.73 15.63 -2.15
CA GLY A 100 -11.75 15.84 -0.69
C GLY A 100 -12.72 14.92 0.05
N ARG A 101 -13.10 13.79 -0.55
CA ARG A 101 -14.05 12.84 0.03
C ARG A 101 -13.36 11.61 0.60
N SER A 102 -13.96 11.04 1.63
CA SER A 102 -13.54 9.77 2.20
C SER A 102 -13.66 8.65 1.18
N TRP A 103 -12.59 7.86 1.03
CA TRP A 103 -12.54 6.70 0.11
C TRP A 103 -13.65 5.67 0.32
N ARG A 104 -14.29 5.68 1.50
CA ARG A 104 -15.32 4.70 1.87
C ARG A 104 -16.70 5.31 2.02
N SER A 105 -16.85 6.30 2.90
CA SER A 105 -18.17 6.88 3.16
C SER A 105 -18.63 7.79 2.03
N GLY A 106 -17.71 8.29 1.19
CA GLY A 106 -17.98 9.29 0.16
C GLY A 106 -18.33 10.67 0.71
N ALA A 107 -18.29 10.84 2.04
CA ALA A 107 -18.55 12.12 2.71
C ALA A 107 -17.39 13.09 2.47
N LEU A 108 -17.71 14.39 2.41
CA LEU A 108 -16.71 15.45 2.44
C LEU A 108 -15.99 15.42 3.79
N VAL A 109 -14.67 15.38 3.73
CA VAL A 109 -13.81 15.33 4.91
C VAL A 109 -13.78 16.70 5.57
N GLU A 110 -13.90 16.72 6.90
CA GLU A 110 -13.72 17.91 7.73
C GLU A 110 -12.27 18.01 8.20
N LYS A 111 -11.80 19.24 8.47
CA LYS A 111 -10.53 19.47 9.14
C LYS A 111 -10.74 19.62 10.63
N ARG A 112 -9.96 18.88 11.43
CA ARG A 112 -9.96 19.00 12.89
C ARG A 112 -8.55 19.09 13.43
N ALA A 113 -8.33 19.92 14.44
CA ALA A 113 -7.06 19.94 15.17
C ALA A 113 -7.08 18.81 16.22
N MET A 114 -6.22 17.81 16.07
CA MET A 114 -6.14 16.66 16.98
C MET A 114 -4.68 16.21 17.17
N ARG A 115 -4.35 15.74 18.38
CA ARG A 115 -3.07 15.08 18.63
C ARG A 115 -3.14 13.66 18.06
N GLN A 116 -2.29 13.33 17.11
CA GLN A 116 -2.25 12.01 16.47
C GLN A 116 -0.83 11.46 16.45
N TRP A 117 -0.73 10.13 16.38
CA TRP A 117 0.51 9.42 16.14
C TRP A 117 0.83 9.38 14.65
N PHE A 118 2.11 9.58 14.34
CA PHE A 118 2.66 9.55 13.00
C PHE A 118 3.90 8.67 12.96
N PHE A 119 4.13 8.02 11.82
CA PHE A 119 5.43 7.46 11.46
C PHE A 119 6.18 8.43 10.55
N ARG A 120 7.45 8.69 10.86
CA ARG A 120 8.37 9.54 10.09
C ARG A 120 8.80 8.92 8.76
N THR A 121 7.83 8.61 7.91
CA THR A 121 8.08 8.03 6.58
C THR A 121 8.94 8.93 5.72
N LEU A 122 8.84 10.26 5.90
CA LEU A 122 9.62 11.21 5.13
C LEU A 122 11.12 11.13 5.42
N ALA A 123 11.54 10.68 6.61
CA ALA A 123 12.94 10.46 6.94
C ALA A 123 13.58 9.35 6.07
N TYR A 124 12.75 8.50 5.45
CA TYR A 124 13.15 7.43 4.53
C TYR A 124 12.96 7.81 3.05
N SER A 125 12.56 9.03 2.71
CA SER A 125 12.24 9.43 1.32
C SER A 125 13.38 9.18 0.34
N GLU A 126 14.64 9.39 0.76
CA GLU A 126 15.82 9.16 -0.08
C GLU A 126 16.06 7.67 -0.31
N SER A 127 16.11 6.89 0.78
CA SER A 127 16.29 5.43 0.73
C SER A 127 15.15 4.74 -0.04
N LEU A 128 13.89 5.17 0.15
CA LEU A 128 12.75 4.68 -0.63
C LEU A 128 12.83 5.07 -2.11
N LYS A 129 13.52 6.15 -2.48
CA LYS A 129 13.72 6.50 -3.89
C LYS A 129 14.85 5.68 -4.51
N GLU A 130 15.92 5.45 -3.76
CA GLU A 130 17.03 4.57 -4.15
C GLU A 130 16.56 3.13 -4.36
N GLY A 131 15.76 2.60 -3.44
CA GLY A 131 15.18 1.26 -3.53
C GLY A 131 14.33 1.07 -4.79
N LEU A 132 13.56 2.08 -5.23
CA LEU A 132 12.84 2.05 -6.52
C LEU A 132 13.79 1.89 -7.72
N GLY A 133 15.01 2.41 -7.62
CA GLY A 133 16.08 2.19 -8.59
C GLY A 133 16.53 0.73 -8.65
N GLU A 134 16.65 0.06 -7.50
CA GLU A 134 17.07 -1.36 -7.39
C GLU A 134 16.04 -2.33 -8.00
N ILE A 135 14.74 -2.06 -7.81
CA ILE A 135 13.65 -2.87 -8.36
C ILE A 135 13.20 -2.44 -9.77
N ARG A 136 13.85 -1.44 -10.36
CA ARG A 136 13.55 -0.99 -11.72
C ARG A 136 13.82 -2.11 -12.73
N GLY A 137 12.85 -2.33 -13.62
CA GLY A 137 12.89 -3.43 -14.59
C GLY A 137 12.37 -4.77 -14.04
N GLN A 138 12.06 -4.87 -12.74
CA GLN A 138 11.52 -6.08 -12.13
C GLN A 138 9.98 -6.13 -12.17
N GLN A 139 9.40 -5.66 -13.29
CA GLN A 139 7.96 -5.75 -13.61
C GLN A 139 6.97 -4.92 -12.80
N TRP A 140 7.48 -4.04 -11.94
CA TRP A 140 6.65 -3.06 -11.23
C TRP A 140 5.95 -2.05 -12.15
N ARG A 141 6.34 -1.96 -13.44
CA ARG A 141 5.72 -1.10 -14.47
C ARG A 141 5.52 0.34 -13.96
N ASP A 142 4.31 0.88 -14.12
CA ASP A 142 3.96 2.27 -13.79
C ASP A 142 3.94 2.52 -12.28
N VAL A 143 3.94 1.49 -11.43
CA VAL A 143 3.98 1.64 -9.96
C VAL A 143 5.24 2.36 -9.51
N ILE A 144 6.38 2.14 -10.19
CA ILE A 144 7.62 2.86 -9.91
C ILE A 144 7.38 4.36 -10.13
N GLN A 145 6.83 4.75 -11.28
CA GLN A 145 6.58 6.16 -11.59
C GLN A 145 5.54 6.77 -10.63
N MET A 146 4.50 6.01 -10.27
CA MET A 146 3.49 6.42 -9.29
C MET A 146 4.13 6.71 -7.93
N GLN A 147 5.02 5.83 -7.45
CA GLN A 147 5.72 6.02 -6.18
C GLN A 147 6.82 7.09 -6.25
N GLU A 148 7.54 7.24 -7.37
CA GLU A 148 8.48 8.36 -7.57
C GLU A 148 7.74 9.70 -7.54
N GLY A 149 6.58 9.77 -8.21
CA GLY A 149 5.70 10.93 -8.14
C GLY A 149 5.20 11.16 -6.71
N TRP A 150 4.82 10.11 -6.00
CA TRP A 150 4.38 10.16 -4.60
C TRP A 150 5.48 10.55 -3.61
N ILE A 151 6.73 10.15 -3.80
CA ILE A 151 7.84 10.59 -2.96
C ILE A 151 8.21 12.03 -3.29
N GLY A 152 8.21 12.36 -4.58
CA GLY A 152 8.55 13.68 -5.09
C GLY A 152 10.06 13.88 -5.33
N PRO A 153 10.48 15.13 -5.61
CA PRO A 153 11.84 15.45 -6.00
C PRO A 153 12.91 15.31 -4.90
N ASN A 154 12.54 15.25 -3.60
CA ASN A 154 13.47 15.37 -2.47
C ASN A 154 14.38 16.62 -2.56
N ASP A 155 13.78 17.78 -2.81
CA ASP A 155 14.44 19.05 -3.13
C ASP A 155 14.61 20.00 -1.95
N GLY A 156 14.36 19.53 -0.73
CA GLY A 156 14.60 20.29 0.49
C GLY A 156 14.57 19.39 1.73
N PHE A 157 14.36 20.02 2.88
CA PHE A 157 14.45 19.39 4.17
C PHE A 157 13.30 19.82 5.06
N VAL A 158 12.79 18.89 5.87
CA VAL A 158 11.99 19.22 7.04
C VAL A 158 12.93 19.44 8.22
N VAL A 159 12.63 20.49 8.99
CA VAL A 159 13.33 20.88 10.20
C VAL A 159 12.33 20.99 11.35
N GLU A 160 12.59 20.32 12.47
CA GLU A 160 11.63 20.23 13.60
C GLU A 160 12.07 21.01 14.83
N PHE A 161 11.39 22.13 15.09
CA PHE A 161 11.65 22.99 16.24
C PHE A 161 10.76 22.62 17.43
N ASP A 162 11.31 22.61 18.65
CA ASP A 162 10.48 22.54 19.85
C ASP A 162 9.72 23.85 20.03
N LEU A 163 8.42 23.77 20.31
CA LEU A 163 7.59 24.92 20.61
C LEU A 163 7.56 25.18 22.11
N VAL A 164 7.63 26.46 22.46
CA VAL A 164 7.45 26.98 23.81
C VAL A 164 6.23 27.89 23.80
N PHE A 165 5.22 27.50 24.55
CA PHE A 165 3.99 28.27 24.72
C PHE A 165 4.14 29.12 25.97
N HIS A 166 4.03 30.44 25.82
CA HIS A 166 4.16 31.38 26.94
C HIS A 166 2.80 31.78 27.52
N SER A 167 1.72 31.11 27.07
CA SER A 167 0.40 31.22 27.69
C SER A 167 0.39 30.50 29.04
N THR A 168 -0.59 30.81 29.88
CA THR A 168 -0.84 30.07 31.13
C THR A 168 -1.26 28.61 30.89
N ASP A 169 -1.61 28.27 29.65
CA ASP A 169 -2.00 26.94 29.19
C ASP A 169 -0.76 26.06 28.94
N LYS A 170 -0.45 25.19 29.90
CA LYS A 170 0.66 24.23 29.80
C LYS A 170 0.34 23.00 28.95
N GLU A 171 -0.90 22.84 28.45
CA GLU A 171 -1.34 21.64 27.73
C GLU A 171 -0.50 21.36 26.46
N HIS A 172 0.06 22.41 25.84
CA HIS A 172 0.81 22.33 24.58
C HIS A 172 2.32 22.38 24.74
N GLN A 173 2.81 22.40 25.98
CA GLN A 173 4.26 22.39 26.21
C GLN A 173 4.88 21.07 25.71
N GLY A 174 5.94 21.17 24.91
CA GLY A 174 6.61 20.00 24.32
C GLY A 174 6.14 19.61 22.92
N GLU A 175 5.24 20.38 22.29
CA GLU A 175 4.93 20.23 20.87
C GLU A 175 6.15 20.55 19.99
N ARG A 176 6.15 19.98 18.78
CA ARG A 176 7.14 20.28 17.75
C ARG A 176 6.49 20.86 16.50
N LEU A 177 7.21 21.78 15.86
CA LEU A 177 6.83 22.36 14.59
C LEU A 177 7.78 21.87 13.50
N ALA A 178 7.24 21.07 12.57
CA ALA A 178 7.94 20.67 11.37
C ALA A 178 7.79 21.75 10.29
N VAL A 179 8.90 22.28 9.79
CA VAL A 179 8.95 23.31 8.76
C VAL A 179 9.80 22.86 7.58
N PHE A 180 9.26 22.95 6.37
CA PHE A 180 10.03 22.67 5.16
C PHE A 180 10.89 23.87 4.77
N THR A 181 12.15 23.62 4.42
CA THR A 181 13.06 24.62 3.87
C THR A 181 14.03 24.00 2.86
N LYS A 182 14.39 24.77 1.82
CA LYS A 182 15.49 24.41 0.91
C LYS A 182 16.87 24.79 1.45
N GLN A 183 16.91 25.54 2.56
CA GLN A 183 18.11 26.16 3.09
C GLN A 183 18.30 25.81 4.58
N PRO A 184 18.34 24.52 4.96
CA PRO A 184 18.45 24.15 6.37
C PRO A 184 19.79 24.56 6.99
N GLY A 185 20.86 24.73 6.19
CA GLY A 185 22.14 25.26 6.67
C GLY A 185 22.02 26.66 7.27
N LEU A 186 21.19 27.53 6.67
CA LEU A 186 20.89 28.86 7.22
C LEU A 186 20.04 28.76 8.50
N ALA A 187 19.10 27.82 8.52
CA ALA A 187 18.31 27.54 9.70
C ALA A 187 19.17 27.10 10.89
N ALA A 188 20.14 26.22 10.66
CA ALA A 188 21.07 25.73 11.66
C ALA A 188 22.11 26.79 12.08
N ALA A 189 22.51 27.68 11.17
CA ALA A 189 23.50 28.72 11.45
C ALA A 189 22.97 29.92 12.25
N GLY A 190 21.66 29.99 12.54
CA GLY A 190 21.05 31.12 13.26
C GLY A 190 20.62 32.29 12.37
N ALA A 191 20.41 32.06 11.07
CA ALA A 191 19.97 33.10 10.12
C ALA A 191 18.44 33.32 10.10
N ILE A 192 17.70 32.62 10.95
CA ILE A 192 16.24 32.73 11.07
C ILE A 192 15.90 33.72 12.17
N SER A 193 15.10 34.73 11.84
CA SER A 193 14.62 35.74 12.80
C SER A 193 13.26 35.37 13.39
N PHE A 194 12.41 34.67 12.65
CA PHE A 194 11.07 34.26 13.08
C PHE A 194 10.57 33.04 12.30
N VAL A 195 9.49 32.41 12.75
CA VAL A 195 8.73 31.41 11.97
C VAL A 195 7.35 31.98 11.65
N ALA A 196 7.03 32.13 10.36
CA ALA A 196 5.71 32.59 9.93
C ALA A 196 4.74 31.44 9.75
N VAL A 197 3.50 31.62 10.22
CA VAL A 197 2.39 30.69 10.02
C VAL A 197 1.23 31.38 9.30
N GLY A 198 0.62 30.68 8.35
CA GLY A 198 -0.50 31.20 7.56
C GLY A 198 -1.88 31.04 8.23
N PRO A 199 -2.96 31.50 7.57
CA PRO A 199 -4.34 31.47 8.10
C PRO A 199 -4.88 30.09 8.47
N GLN A 200 -4.43 29.05 7.78
CA GLN A 200 -4.85 27.66 8.04
C GLN A 200 -3.99 26.96 9.10
N SER A 201 -3.14 27.70 9.82
CA SER A 201 -2.33 27.12 10.87
C SER A 201 -3.14 26.91 12.14
N ILE A 202 -3.04 25.72 12.74
CA ILE A 202 -3.57 25.43 14.08
C ILE A 202 -2.99 26.36 15.17
N PHE A 203 -1.84 26.98 14.90
CA PHE A 203 -1.21 27.96 15.81
C PHE A 203 -1.80 29.36 15.64
N TRP A 204 -2.53 29.63 14.55
CA TRP A 204 -3.35 30.82 14.40
C TRP A 204 -4.67 30.64 15.17
N ASN A 205 -4.63 30.90 16.48
CA ASN A 205 -5.78 30.76 17.37
C ASN A 205 -5.73 31.84 18.46
N GLU A 206 -6.89 32.36 18.87
CA GLU A 206 -7.00 33.39 19.92
C GLU A 206 -6.23 33.04 21.20
N ARG A 207 -6.19 31.77 21.61
CA ARG A 207 -5.49 31.37 22.84
C ARG A 207 -3.96 31.55 22.76
N PHE A 208 -3.42 31.61 21.56
CA PHE A 208 -1.99 31.74 21.28
C PHE A 208 -1.60 33.17 20.90
N ARG A 209 -2.54 34.11 20.92
CA ARG A 209 -2.25 35.54 20.70
C ARG A 209 -1.78 36.17 22.00
N PHE A 210 -0.97 37.23 21.91
CA PHE A 210 -0.63 38.01 23.10
C PHE A 210 -1.89 38.68 23.68
N PRO A 211 -1.99 38.82 25.02
CA PRO A 211 -3.02 39.63 25.64
C PRO A 211 -3.07 41.05 25.06
N GLN A 212 -4.26 41.66 24.97
CA GLN A 212 -4.48 42.97 24.31
C GLN A 212 -3.55 44.09 24.85
N ASN A 213 -3.19 44.03 26.13
CA ASN A 213 -2.31 44.99 26.79
C ASN A 213 -0.80 44.83 26.43
N ILE A 214 -0.41 43.78 25.72
CA ILE A 214 1.00 43.47 25.36
C ILE A 214 1.12 43.14 23.84
N CYS A 215 0.04 43.27 23.07
CA CYS A 215 -0.05 42.87 21.65
C CYS A 215 0.67 43.82 20.65
N GLY A 216 1.51 44.73 21.14
CA GLY A 216 2.28 45.66 20.30
C GLY A 216 1.43 46.65 19.49
N VAL A 217 1.95 47.07 18.33
CA VAL A 217 1.45 48.19 17.49
C VAL A 217 -0.03 48.03 17.07
N ASN A 218 -0.55 46.79 17.00
CA ASN A 218 -1.92 46.47 16.59
C ASN A 218 -2.83 45.91 17.71
N GLY A 219 -2.49 46.15 18.98
CA GLY A 219 -3.26 45.62 20.12
C GLY A 219 -4.68 46.18 20.30
N SER A 220 -5.01 47.33 19.69
CA SER A 220 -6.25 48.08 19.98
C SER A 220 -7.54 47.49 19.39
N ARG A 221 -7.45 46.49 18.48
CA ARG A 221 -8.56 45.87 17.71
C ARG A 221 -9.56 46.84 17.03
N LYS A 222 -9.32 48.16 17.04
CA LYS A 222 -10.17 49.20 16.41
C LYS A 222 -9.50 49.81 15.18
N LEU A 223 -8.24 50.21 15.33
CA LEU A 223 -7.39 50.71 14.26
C LEU A 223 -6.10 49.89 14.27
N VAL A 224 -5.64 49.51 13.08
CA VAL A 224 -4.42 48.73 12.90
C VAL A 224 -3.54 49.39 11.86
N VAL A 225 -2.25 49.38 12.13
CA VAL A 225 -1.22 49.76 11.18
C VAL A 225 -0.97 48.55 10.28
N THR A 226 -0.94 48.75 8.97
CA THR A 226 -0.60 47.73 7.98
C THR A 226 0.46 48.27 7.02
N SER A 227 1.30 47.41 6.45
CA SER A 227 2.14 47.77 5.30
C SER A 227 1.49 47.26 4.03
N SER A 228 1.07 48.16 3.13
CA SER A 228 0.52 47.76 1.83
C SER A 228 1.63 47.30 0.88
N CYS A 229 1.39 46.20 0.15
CA CYS A 229 2.29 45.58 -0.84
C CYS A 229 2.46 46.42 -2.13
N SER A 230 2.76 47.72 -2.01
CA SER A 230 3.09 48.59 -3.13
C SER A 230 4.49 49.14 -2.93
N SER A 231 5.52 48.36 -3.29
CA SER A 231 6.93 48.71 -3.63
C SER A 231 7.71 49.78 -2.81
N LEU A 232 7.15 50.34 -1.74
CA LEU A 232 7.62 51.52 -1.02
C LEU A 232 7.39 51.45 0.49
N GLY A 233 6.93 50.31 1.04
CA GLY A 233 6.88 50.08 2.49
C GLY A 233 6.15 51.15 3.31
N LYS A 234 5.19 51.87 2.72
CA LYS A 234 4.44 52.91 3.43
C LYS A 234 3.49 52.26 4.43
N LEU A 235 3.68 52.57 5.71
CA LEU A 235 2.74 52.23 6.78
C LEU A 235 1.44 53.00 6.57
N SER A 236 0.30 52.30 6.65
CA SER A 236 -1.04 52.88 6.57
C SER A 236 -1.83 52.51 7.82
N VAL A 237 -2.69 53.40 8.30
CA VAL A 237 -3.61 53.12 9.42
C VAL A 237 -4.99 52.83 8.84
N GLN A 238 -5.56 51.68 9.16
CA GLN A 238 -6.86 51.24 8.65
C GLN A 238 -7.75 50.75 9.80
N PRO A 239 -9.09 50.84 9.65
CA PRO A 239 -10.02 50.16 10.55
C PRO A 239 -9.73 48.66 10.61
N ALA A 240 -9.67 48.09 11.81
CA ALA A 240 -9.44 46.66 11.99
C ALA A 240 -10.42 45.80 11.17
N ALA A 241 -11.69 46.22 11.08
CA ALA A 241 -12.73 45.53 10.33
C ALA A 241 -12.46 45.45 8.81
N SER A 242 -11.69 46.38 8.23
CA SER A 242 -11.42 46.40 6.78
C SER A 242 -10.19 45.62 6.37
N CYS A 243 -9.34 45.22 7.32
CA CYS A 243 -8.05 44.57 7.06
C CYS A 243 -7.76 43.42 8.05
N HIS A 244 -8.80 42.88 8.68
CA HIS A 244 -8.70 41.66 9.48
C HIS A 244 -8.68 40.43 8.57
N PRO A 245 -7.77 39.46 8.77
CA PRO A 245 -6.68 39.45 9.77
C PRO A 245 -5.38 40.15 9.28
N TRP A 246 -4.58 40.70 10.19
CA TRP A 246 -3.31 41.42 9.92
C TRP A 246 -2.09 40.67 10.49
N PRO A 247 -0.85 40.96 10.06
CA PRO A 247 0.34 40.30 10.61
C PRO A 247 0.53 40.60 12.10
N GLU A 248 0.91 39.59 12.88
CA GLU A 248 1.13 39.76 14.33
C GLU A 248 2.06 38.72 14.94
N ARG A 249 2.64 39.04 16.11
CA ARG A 249 3.40 38.07 16.90
C ARG A 249 2.46 37.16 17.66
N LEU A 250 2.77 35.87 17.69
CA LEU A 250 2.09 34.90 18.54
C LEU A 250 2.84 34.73 19.86
N ASN A 251 2.10 34.38 20.91
CA ASN A 251 2.62 34.05 22.23
C ASN A 251 3.24 32.63 22.27
N ILE A 252 3.97 32.29 21.20
CA ILE A 252 4.66 31.03 20.98
C ILE A 252 6.06 31.36 20.46
N SER A 253 7.05 30.61 20.89
CA SER A 253 8.40 30.66 20.30
C SER A 253 8.87 29.27 19.91
N ALA A 254 9.63 29.17 18.84
CA ALA A 254 10.36 27.98 18.47
C ALA A 254 11.74 28.02 19.12
N LYS A 255 12.22 26.91 19.68
CA LYS A 255 13.58 26.80 20.20
C LYS A 255 14.54 26.44 19.07
N HIS A 256 15.57 27.25 18.87
CA HIS A 256 16.60 27.00 17.88
C HIS A 256 17.34 25.69 18.18
N LEU A 257 17.56 24.87 17.15
CA LEU A 257 18.01 23.48 17.26
C LEU A 257 19.38 23.31 17.93
N LEU A 258 20.32 24.21 17.60
CA LEU A 258 21.72 24.11 18.02
C LEU A 258 22.11 25.09 19.14
N THR A 259 21.67 26.35 19.05
CA THR A 259 21.97 27.39 20.05
C THR A 259 21.01 27.38 21.25
N GLY A 260 19.80 26.83 21.11
CA GLY A 260 18.76 26.85 22.13
C GLY A 260 18.07 28.20 22.33
N THR A 261 18.38 29.21 21.51
CA THR A 261 17.74 30.53 21.55
C THR A 261 16.28 30.47 21.08
N TYR A 262 15.48 31.48 21.43
CA TYR A 262 14.06 31.51 21.10
C TYR A 262 13.80 32.33 19.84
N ILE A 263 13.14 31.70 18.87
CA ILE A 263 12.72 32.27 17.60
C ILE A 263 11.21 32.56 17.70
N PRO A 264 10.74 33.81 17.58
CA PRO A 264 9.31 34.12 17.67
C PRO A 264 8.50 33.46 16.55
N LEU A 265 7.30 32.99 16.87
CA LEU A 265 6.28 32.65 15.86
C LEU A 265 5.47 33.90 15.54
N VAL A 266 5.18 34.10 14.25
CA VAL A 266 4.35 35.20 13.77
C VAL A 266 3.27 34.67 12.84
N TYR A 267 2.13 35.33 12.85
CA TYR A 267 1.08 35.14 11.87
C TYR A 267 1.32 36.08 10.70
N ASP A 268 1.29 35.55 9.47
CA ASP A 268 1.27 36.34 8.25
C ASP A 268 -0.01 36.02 7.46
N PRO A 269 -0.96 36.97 7.35
CA PRO A 269 -2.18 36.76 6.59
C PRO A 269 -1.91 36.55 5.10
N GLU A 270 -0.81 37.05 4.56
CA GLU A 270 -0.45 36.90 3.14
C GLU A 270 0.18 35.53 2.83
N LEU A 271 0.53 34.75 3.88
CA LEU A 271 1.14 33.44 3.72
C LEU A 271 0.07 32.38 3.40
N HIS A 272 -0.25 32.24 2.12
CA HIS A 272 -1.23 31.29 1.59
C HIS A 272 -0.60 30.19 0.73
N SER A 273 -1.20 29.00 0.73
CA SER A 273 -0.91 27.95 -0.26
C SER A 273 -1.75 28.19 -1.52
N SER A 274 -1.27 27.71 -2.67
CA SER A 274 -2.08 27.57 -3.88
C SER A 274 -3.25 26.58 -3.68
N VAL A 275 -3.15 25.72 -2.67
CA VAL A 275 -4.18 24.80 -2.24
C VAL A 275 -4.82 25.35 -0.97
N GLY A 276 -6.05 25.87 -1.08
CA GLY A 276 -6.69 26.68 -0.02
C GLY A 276 -6.87 26.03 1.36
N TYR A 277 -6.65 24.71 1.47
CA TYR A 277 -6.74 23.91 2.70
C TYR A 277 -5.38 23.40 3.23
N GLU A 278 -4.25 23.86 2.68
CA GLU A 278 -2.93 23.51 3.21
C GLU A 278 -2.41 24.58 4.17
N THR A 279 -1.96 24.13 5.35
CA THR A 279 -1.18 24.96 6.27
C THR A 279 0.18 25.28 5.65
N VAL A 280 0.52 26.56 5.56
CA VAL A 280 1.85 27.03 5.14
C VAL A 280 2.59 27.60 6.34
N ILE A 281 3.84 27.16 6.47
CA ILE A 281 4.77 27.63 7.49
C ILE A 281 6.09 27.92 6.79
N GLU A 282 6.68 29.07 7.07
CA GLU A 282 7.96 29.49 6.47
C GLU A 282 8.94 30.01 7.52
N LEU A 283 10.23 29.81 7.25
CA LEU A 283 11.31 30.35 8.08
C LEU A 283 11.67 31.76 7.60
N GLY A 284 11.52 32.73 8.50
CA GLY A 284 11.77 34.15 8.24
C GLY A 284 13.27 34.46 8.16
N THR A 285 13.71 34.80 6.95
CA THR A 285 15.08 35.22 6.59
C THR A 285 15.11 36.66 6.05
N PRO A 286 15.16 37.69 6.92
CA PRO A 286 15.04 39.10 6.53
C PRO A 286 16.15 39.61 5.60
N ASP A 287 17.32 38.98 5.65
CA ASP A 287 18.45 39.34 4.80
C ASP A 287 18.20 38.97 3.33
N ILE A 288 17.41 37.92 3.07
CA ILE A 288 17.21 37.33 1.74
C ILE A 288 15.86 37.73 1.14
N CYS A 289 14.82 37.86 1.96
CA CYS A 289 13.45 38.08 1.51
C CYS A 289 12.91 39.46 1.90
N ASN A 290 12.44 40.23 0.92
CA ASN A 290 11.88 41.57 1.14
C ASN A 290 10.66 41.54 2.07
N ARG A 291 9.73 40.60 1.88
CA ARG A 291 8.57 40.44 2.77
C ARG A 291 8.99 40.11 4.20
N HIS A 292 9.97 39.22 4.39
CA HIS A 292 10.49 38.92 5.72
C HIS A 292 11.13 40.13 6.38
N ARG A 293 11.81 41.00 5.60
CA ARG A 293 12.37 42.26 6.09
C ARG A 293 11.30 43.27 6.50
N GLU A 294 10.24 43.37 5.71
CA GLU A 294 9.07 44.20 6.03
C GLU A 294 8.39 43.72 7.31
N LEU A 295 8.09 42.42 7.41
CA LEU A 295 7.50 41.82 8.62
C LEU A 295 8.39 42.03 9.85
N SER A 296 9.70 41.88 9.72
CA SER A 296 10.64 42.07 10.85
C SER A 296 10.64 43.50 11.35
N ARG A 297 10.60 44.48 10.45
CA ARG A 297 10.50 45.90 10.83
C ARG A 297 9.13 46.24 11.40
N PHE A 298 8.08 45.75 10.75
CA PHE A 298 6.70 46.02 11.13
C PHE A 298 6.34 45.44 12.49
N LEU A 299 6.75 44.20 12.73
CA LEU A 299 6.54 43.50 13.99
C LEU A 299 7.67 43.74 14.99
N ASP A 300 8.69 44.56 14.72
CA ASP A 300 9.83 44.80 15.61
C ASP A 300 10.45 43.48 16.15
N LEU A 301 10.81 42.59 15.22
CA LEU A 301 11.37 41.27 15.52
C LEU A 301 12.89 41.35 15.74
N PRO A 302 13.47 40.49 16.58
CA PRO A 302 14.92 40.46 16.79
C PRO A 302 15.66 40.19 15.48
N PRO A 303 16.79 40.86 15.22
CA PRO A 303 17.62 40.55 14.05
C PRO A 303 18.13 39.10 14.12
N PRO A 304 18.43 38.47 12.98
CA PRO A 304 19.02 37.13 12.97
C PRO A 304 20.37 37.13 13.72
N GLU A 305 20.67 36.03 14.43
CA GLU A 305 21.95 35.86 15.15
C GLU A 305 23.12 35.71 14.17
N CYS A 306 22.83 35.24 12.95
CA CYS A 306 23.77 35.08 11.86
C CYS A 306 23.76 36.26 10.90
N GLN A 307 24.95 36.66 10.45
CA GLN A 307 25.17 37.59 9.34
C GLN A 307 25.61 36.82 8.10
N ILE A 308 25.00 37.13 6.96
CA ILE A 308 25.33 36.52 5.67
C ILE A 308 25.84 37.57 4.69
N ASP A 309 26.70 37.15 3.77
CA ASP A 309 27.09 37.95 2.60
C ASP A 309 26.35 37.44 1.36
N LEU A 310 25.73 38.36 0.63
CA LEU A 310 25.07 38.11 -0.65
C LEU A 310 25.97 38.61 -1.78
N THR A 311 26.46 37.71 -2.63
CA THR A 311 27.18 38.10 -3.85
C THR A 311 26.25 37.99 -5.06
N SER A 312 26.22 39.03 -5.91
CA SER A 312 25.40 39.06 -7.13
C SER A 312 25.80 37.94 -8.10
N PRO A 313 24.85 37.31 -8.81
CA PRO A 313 25.15 36.22 -9.73
C PRO A 313 25.97 36.71 -10.93
N ALA A 314 26.95 35.91 -11.37
CA ALA A 314 27.39 35.92 -12.76
C ALA A 314 26.31 35.22 -13.60
N GLU A 315 26.05 35.69 -14.82
CA GLU A 315 24.88 35.43 -15.69
C GLU A 315 24.51 33.95 -16.02
N THR A 316 25.08 32.95 -15.35
CA THR A 316 24.87 31.53 -15.66
C THR A 316 24.52 30.64 -14.46
N ASP A 317 24.41 31.18 -13.23
CA ASP A 317 24.09 30.37 -12.04
C ASP A 317 23.06 31.10 -11.15
N ASN A 318 21.80 30.63 -11.16
CA ASN A 318 20.65 31.27 -10.51
C ASN A 318 20.56 31.03 -8.99
N GLU A 319 21.54 30.35 -8.38
CA GLU A 319 21.66 30.24 -6.94
C GLU A 319 22.45 31.44 -6.39
N LEU A 320 21.79 32.30 -5.59
CA LEU A 320 22.48 33.28 -4.75
C LEU A 320 23.64 32.58 -4.04
N ARG A 321 24.89 33.00 -4.33
CA ARG A 321 26.07 32.52 -3.61
C ARG A 321 26.09 33.16 -2.21
N ILE A 322 25.28 32.58 -1.32
CA ILE A 322 25.18 32.95 0.09
C ILE A 322 26.39 32.37 0.83
N ARG A 323 27.11 33.21 1.57
CA ARG A 323 28.15 32.80 2.53
C ARG A 323 27.80 33.26 3.93
N ILE A 324 28.08 32.41 4.91
CA ILE A 324 27.89 32.74 6.32
C ILE A 324 29.12 33.54 6.78
N LYS A 325 28.93 34.84 7.06
CA LYS A 325 30.01 35.72 7.50
C LYS A 325 30.31 35.52 8.98
N ARG A 326 29.27 35.53 9.80
CA ARG A 326 29.35 35.38 11.24
C ARG A 326 28.10 34.70 11.77
N SER A 327 28.27 33.59 12.46
CA SER A 327 27.24 32.81 13.15
C SER A 327 27.55 32.74 14.64
N PRO A 328 26.54 32.58 15.52
CA PRO A 328 26.75 32.19 16.91
C PRO A 328 27.47 30.83 17.05
N LEU A 329 27.51 30.02 15.99
CA LEU A 329 28.20 28.74 15.91
C LEU A 329 29.44 28.89 15.01
N PRO A 330 30.65 29.02 15.58
CA PRO A 330 31.85 29.37 14.82
C PRO A 330 32.16 28.42 13.65
N GLU A 331 31.81 27.15 13.76
CA GLU A 331 32.01 26.16 12.69
C GLU A 331 31.21 26.45 11.40
N PHE A 332 30.18 27.30 11.46
CA PHE A 332 29.44 27.72 10.26
C PHE A 332 30.08 28.92 9.55
N ASN A 333 31.04 29.62 10.17
CA ASN A 333 31.66 30.81 9.60
C ASN A 333 32.47 30.48 8.35
N GLY A 334 32.32 31.29 7.31
CA GLY A 334 32.99 31.15 6.02
C GLY A 334 32.36 30.12 5.08
N LEU A 335 31.45 29.27 5.56
CA LEU A 335 30.82 28.23 4.76
C LEU A 335 29.85 28.81 3.72
N ASN A 336 29.81 28.18 2.55
CA ASN A 336 28.73 28.37 1.60
C ASN A 336 27.48 27.56 1.99
N LEU A 337 26.34 27.82 1.33
CA LEU A 337 25.06 27.18 1.66
C LEU A 337 25.10 25.64 1.59
N ARG A 338 25.83 25.07 0.61
CA ARG A 338 25.94 23.62 0.43
C ARG A 338 26.74 22.98 1.57
N GLU A 339 27.86 23.60 1.93
CA GLU A 339 28.71 23.18 3.06
C GLU A 339 27.96 23.32 4.39
N ALA A 340 27.28 24.45 4.62
CA ALA A 340 26.48 24.68 5.80
C ALA A 340 25.33 23.66 5.93
N THR A 341 24.69 23.30 4.82
CA THR A 341 23.65 22.27 4.80
C THR A 341 24.22 20.90 5.15
N ALA A 342 25.36 20.51 4.57
CA ALA A 342 26.02 19.26 4.91
C ALA A 342 26.43 19.21 6.41
N LEU A 343 26.93 20.33 6.95
CA LEU A 343 27.26 20.44 8.37
C LEU A 343 26.02 20.36 9.26
N ALA A 344 24.92 21.01 8.89
CA ALA A 344 23.64 20.94 9.60
C ALA A 344 23.10 19.51 9.65
N VAL A 345 23.09 18.82 8.51
CA VAL A 345 22.70 17.40 8.43
C VAL A 345 23.60 16.54 9.32
N SER A 346 24.91 16.75 9.28
CA SER A 346 25.87 16.00 10.10
C SER A 346 25.64 16.21 11.60
N LYS A 347 25.46 17.47 12.04
CA LYS A 347 25.22 17.80 13.45
C LYS A 347 23.89 17.33 13.98
N LEU A 348 22.87 17.27 13.12
CA LEU A 348 21.54 16.81 13.47
C LEU A 348 21.32 15.33 13.06
N LYS A 349 22.39 14.64 12.67
CA LYS A 349 22.36 13.20 12.40
C LYS A 349 22.24 12.47 13.75
N GLY A 350 21.18 11.69 13.91
CA GLY A 350 20.92 10.93 15.15
C GLY A 350 20.22 11.72 16.26
N SER A 351 19.98 13.03 16.11
CA SER A 351 19.12 13.78 17.02
C SER A 351 17.66 13.56 16.66
N GLU A 352 17.01 12.50 17.18
CA GLU A 352 15.55 12.25 17.11
C GLU A 352 14.85 12.57 15.77
N TYR A 353 15.55 12.43 14.63
CA TYR A 353 15.11 12.90 13.31
C TYR A 353 14.67 14.37 13.25
N ARG A 354 15.45 15.30 13.82
CA ARG A 354 15.17 16.75 13.80
C ARG A 354 15.36 17.43 12.45
N LEU A 355 16.11 16.81 11.54
CA LEU A 355 16.34 17.29 10.19
C LEU A 355 16.43 16.10 9.23
N TYR A 356 15.60 16.09 8.19
CA TYR A 356 15.63 15.05 7.16
C TYR A 356 15.20 15.57 5.79
N ARG A 357 15.75 14.96 4.74
CA ARG A 357 15.53 15.34 3.35
C ARG A 357 14.19 14.79 2.85
N CYS A 358 13.38 15.64 2.22
CA CYS A 358 12.09 15.22 1.65
C CYS A 358 11.58 16.24 0.62
N SER A 359 10.36 16.02 0.14
CA SER A 359 9.63 16.97 -0.70
C SER A 359 8.64 17.82 0.09
N ARG A 360 8.44 19.06 -0.36
CA ARG A 360 7.59 20.07 0.30
C ARG A 360 6.14 19.64 0.54
N TYR A 361 5.55 18.92 -0.40
CA TYR A 361 4.12 18.59 -0.40
C TYR A 361 3.81 17.22 0.22
N ARG A 362 4.81 16.57 0.84
CA ARG A 362 4.63 15.24 1.42
C ARG A 362 4.52 15.35 2.94
N LYS A 363 3.73 14.46 3.52
CA LYS A 363 3.43 14.39 4.94
C LYS A 363 3.77 13.00 5.45
N ASP A 364 4.12 12.94 6.73
CA ASP A 364 4.31 11.68 7.43
C ASP A 364 2.99 10.90 7.54
N TRP A 365 3.11 9.59 7.67
CA TRP A 365 1.97 8.68 7.77
C TRP A 365 1.28 8.80 9.13
N SER A 366 0.03 9.27 9.14
CA SER A 366 -0.81 9.29 10.35
C SER A 366 -1.35 7.88 10.65
N VAL A 367 -0.98 7.32 11.80
CA VAL A 367 -1.26 5.91 12.15
C VAL A 367 -2.28 5.71 13.25
N SER A 368 -2.60 6.71 14.09
CA SER A 368 -3.62 6.55 15.15
C SER A 368 -5.05 6.68 14.63
N ARG A 369 -5.98 5.92 15.21
CA ARG A 369 -7.41 5.91 14.87
C ARG A 369 -8.23 5.88 16.16
N GLN A 370 -9.34 6.61 16.18
CA GLN A 370 -10.27 6.67 17.33
C GLN A 370 -11.30 5.54 17.21
N ARG A 371 -10.83 4.30 17.11
CA ARG A 371 -11.64 3.12 16.76
C ARG A 371 -11.26 1.95 17.66
N TYR A 372 -12.19 1.01 17.84
CA TYR A 372 -11.99 -0.11 18.75
C TYR A 372 -11.33 -1.31 18.06
N TRP A 373 -11.82 -1.70 16.88
CA TRP A 373 -11.42 -2.94 16.21
C TRP A 373 -10.11 -2.81 15.43
N ALA A 374 -9.03 -2.53 16.15
CA ALA A 374 -7.68 -2.38 15.63
C ALA A 374 -6.64 -2.57 16.74
N THR A 375 -5.36 -2.71 16.37
CA THR A 375 -4.26 -2.92 17.30
C THR A 375 -4.10 -1.76 18.30
N PRO A 376 -4.20 -1.97 19.62
CA PRO A 376 -3.95 -0.91 20.61
C PRO A 376 -2.52 -0.38 20.52
N ILE A 377 -2.35 0.95 20.63
CA ILE A 377 -1.01 1.56 20.67
C ILE A 377 -0.37 1.25 22.04
N PRO A 378 0.82 0.63 22.09
CA PRO A 378 1.41 0.10 23.32
C PRO A 378 2.16 1.18 24.11
N LEU A 379 1.49 2.28 24.45
CA LEU A 379 2.04 3.40 25.21
C LEU A 379 1.20 3.71 26.45
N ILE A 380 1.87 4.25 27.47
CA ILE A 380 1.31 4.67 28.74
C ILE A 380 1.68 6.13 29.01
N TYR A 381 0.69 6.92 29.42
CA TYR A 381 0.82 8.29 29.88
C TYR A 381 0.99 8.33 31.39
N CYS A 382 2.21 8.65 31.83
CA CYS A 382 2.54 8.81 33.24
C CYS A 382 2.71 10.31 33.56
N PRO A 383 2.05 10.86 34.59
CA PRO A 383 2.26 12.25 35.01
C PRO A 383 3.71 12.60 35.35
N ASN A 384 4.46 11.65 35.91
CA ASN A 384 5.86 11.85 36.32
C ASN A 384 6.90 11.55 35.22
N CYS A 385 6.64 10.56 34.36
CA CYS A 385 7.61 10.07 33.37
C CYS A 385 7.31 10.49 31.93
N GLY A 386 6.14 11.11 31.68
CA GLY A 386 5.65 11.41 30.34
C GLY A 386 5.12 10.16 29.63
N THR A 387 5.34 10.10 28.32
CA THR A 387 4.94 8.97 27.48
C THR A 387 5.98 7.86 27.58
N VAL A 388 5.58 6.68 28.06
CA VAL A 388 6.45 5.50 28.22
C VAL A 388 5.91 4.32 27.43
N PRO A 389 6.75 3.52 26.77
CA PRO A 389 6.29 2.29 26.12
C PRO A 389 5.92 1.23 27.14
N VAL A 390 4.98 0.37 26.78
CA VAL A 390 4.71 -0.87 27.50
C VAL A 390 5.94 -1.79 27.37
N PRO A 391 6.41 -2.46 28.43
CA PRO A 391 7.50 -3.43 28.33
C PRO A 391 7.21 -4.53 27.31
N GLU A 392 8.24 -5.03 26.62
CA GLU A 392 8.05 -6.04 25.56
C GLU A 392 7.48 -7.35 26.08
N GLU A 393 7.83 -7.72 27.31
CA GLU A 393 7.33 -8.89 28.03
C GLU A 393 5.84 -8.79 28.40
N ASP A 394 5.31 -7.57 28.49
CA ASP A 394 3.90 -7.29 28.81
C ASP A 394 3.03 -7.23 27.55
N LEU A 395 3.61 -7.42 26.36
CA LEU A 395 2.86 -7.50 25.10
C LEU A 395 2.20 -8.87 24.93
N PRO A 396 0.97 -8.93 24.39
CA PRO A 396 0.20 -7.81 23.84
C PRO A 396 -0.59 -6.99 24.88
N VAL A 397 -0.76 -5.69 24.61
CA VAL A 397 -1.90 -4.95 25.17
C VAL A 397 -3.15 -5.41 24.44
N GLU A 398 -3.96 -6.24 25.09
CA GLU A 398 -5.16 -6.82 24.48
C GLU A 398 -6.34 -5.86 24.42
N LEU A 399 -7.18 -6.02 23.39
CA LEU A 399 -8.48 -5.33 23.31
C LEU A 399 -9.42 -5.89 24.39
N PRO A 400 -10.05 -5.04 25.22
CA PRO A 400 -11.02 -5.50 26.19
C PRO A 400 -12.27 -6.01 25.46
N PRO A 401 -12.88 -7.13 25.85
CA PRO A 401 -14.04 -7.69 25.15
C PRO A 401 -15.24 -6.75 25.19
N LEU A 402 -15.93 -6.60 24.06
CA LEU A 402 -17.19 -5.87 23.99
C LEU A 402 -18.35 -6.71 24.52
N LYS A 403 -19.20 -6.10 25.36
CA LYS A 403 -20.44 -6.71 25.85
C LYS A 403 -21.65 -6.44 24.94
N VAL A 404 -21.57 -5.39 24.12
CA VAL A 404 -22.65 -4.94 23.23
C VAL A 404 -22.09 -4.55 21.86
N PRO A 405 -22.88 -4.68 20.78
CA PRO A 405 -22.51 -4.17 19.46
C PRO A 405 -22.24 -2.67 19.48
N LEU A 406 -21.23 -2.26 18.71
CA LEU A 406 -20.85 -0.85 18.56
C LEU A 406 -21.86 -0.09 17.70
N LYS A 407 -21.95 1.22 17.94
CA LYS A 407 -22.58 2.22 17.08
C LYS A 407 -21.52 3.14 16.50
N ARG A 408 -21.89 3.88 15.44
CA ARG A 408 -20.99 4.83 14.77
C ARG A 408 -20.61 5.96 15.74
N GLY A 409 -19.32 6.11 16.01
CA GLY A 409 -18.78 7.12 16.91
C GLY A 409 -18.54 6.66 18.34
N ASP A 410 -18.87 5.41 18.68
CA ASP A 410 -18.53 4.84 20.00
C ASP A 410 -17.00 4.82 20.19
N VAL A 411 -16.55 5.17 21.40
CA VAL A 411 -15.12 5.23 21.78
C VAL A 411 -14.84 4.36 23.01
N PRO A 412 -15.09 3.04 22.94
CA PRO A 412 -15.16 2.17 24.10
C PRO A 412 -13.84 2.07 24.88
N LEU A 413 -12.68 2.21 24.22
CA LEU A 413 -11.38 2.23 24.92
C LEU A 413 -11.21 3.48 25.80
N LYS A 414 -11.73 4.62 25.34
CA LYS A 414 -11.67 5.89 26.08
C LYS A 414 -12.60 5.89 27.29
N GLU A 415 -13.77 5.27 27.14
CA GLU A 415 -14.81 5.18 28.19
C GLU A 415 -14.56 4.06 29.19
N ASN A 416 -13.79 3.03 28.82
CA ASN A 416 -13.43 1.91 29.69
C ASN A 416 -12.29 2.28 30.66
N THR A 417 -12.65 2.84 31.81
CA THR A 417 -11.71 3.25 32.87
C THR A 417 -10.94 2.07 33.47
N GLU A 418 -11.52 0.88 33.54
CA GLU A 418 -10.87 -0.33 34.06
C GLU A 418 -9.70 -0.76 33.17
N TRP A 419 -9.88 -0.77 31.85
CA TRP A 419 -8.81 -1.09 30.91
C TRP A 419 -7.80 0.05 30.76
N ARG A 420 -8.29 1.31 30.75
CA ARG A 420 -7.47 2.50 30.52
C ARG A 420 -6.52 2.78 31.69
N HIS A 421 -6.96 2.64 32.93
CA HIS A 421 -6.09 2.89 34.09
C HIS A 421 -5.10 1.75 34.27
N THR A 422 -3.83 2.09 34.47
CA THR A 422 -2.73 1.16 34.68
C THR A 422 -1.67 1.79 35.58
N THR A 423 -0.58 1.09 35.83
CA THR A 423 0.61 1.63 36.51
C THR A 423 1.72 1.95 35.52
N CYS A 424 2.48 3.00 35.77
CA CYS A 424 3.65 3.34 34.98
C CYS A 424 4.73 2.26 35.16
N PRO A 425 5.22 1.62 34.08
CA PRO A 425 6.27 0.60 34.18
C PRO A 425 7.62 1.16 34.65
N ARG A 426 7.84 2.49 34.55
CA ARG A 426 9.09 3.14 34.97
C ARG A 426 9.13 3.52 36.45
N CYS A 427 8.02 4.04 37.00
CA CYS A 427 8.00 4.61 38.36
C CYS A 427 6.90 4.05 39.28
N GLY A 428 6.05 3.14 38.79
CA GLY A 428 4.96 2.53 39.56
C GLY A 428 3.76 3.45 39.85
N SER A 429 3.81 4.75 39.50
CA SER A 429 2.72 5.69 39.73
C SER A 429 1.47 5.35 38.88
N PRO A 430 0.25 5.75 39.31
CA PRO A 430 -0.94 5.66 38.47
C PRO A 430 -0.74 6.35 37.11
N ALA A 431 -1.19 5.69 36.05
CA ALA A 431 -1.00 6.10 34.66
C ALA A 431 -2.19 5.65 33.80
N GLU A 432 -2.25 6.14 32.56
CA GLU A 432 -3.32 5.79 31.61
C GLU A 432 -2.72 5.21 30.33
N ARG A 433 -3.34 4.18 29.76
CA ARG A 433 -2.98 3.65 28.44
C ARG A 433 -3.39 4.64 27.33
N GLU A 434 -2.67 4.64 26.22
CA GLU A 434 -3.16 5.23 24.98
C GLU A 434 -4.46 4.51 24.54
N VAL A 435 -5.45 5.31 24.15
CA VAL A 435 -6.80 4.83 23.82
C VAL A 435 -7.05 4.79 22.31
N ASP A 436 -6.17 5.42 21.54
CA ASP A 436 -6.14 5.29 20.09
C ASP A 436 -5.56 3.93 19.68
N THR A 437 -6.05 3.40 18.56
CA THR A 437 -5.56 2.17 17.92
C THR A 437 -4.80 2.49 16.63
N LEU A 438 -4.06 1.52 16.11
CA LEU A 438 -3.29 1.68 14.87
C LEU A 438 -4.14 1.47 13.62
N ASP A 439 -3.77 2.16 12.54
CA ASP A 439 -4.29 1.94 11.21
C ASP A 439 -4.03 0.49 10.75
N THR A 440 -5.01 -0.11 10.08
CA THR A 440 -4.94 -1.47 9.51
C THR A 440 -3.76 -1.63 8.55
N PHE A 441 -3.33 -0.53 7.92
CA PHE A 441 -2.16 -0.57 7.05
C PHE A 441 -0.88 -0.93 7.81
N VAL A 442 -0.77 -0.63 9.10
CA VAL A 442 0.39 -1.03 9.92
C VAL A 442 0.46 -2.55 10.00
N ASP A 443 -0.65 -3.23 10.28
CA ASP A 443 -0.72 -4.68 10.30
C ASP A 443 -0.36 -5.29 8.93
N SER A 444 -0.85 -4.68 7.85
CA SER A 444 -0.58 -5.14 6.48
C SER A 444 0.83 -4.84 5.97
N SER A 445 1.63 -4.04 6.67
CA SER A 445 2.94 -3.60 6.16
C SER A 445 4.08 -4.59 6.40
N TRP A 446 3.81 -5.71 7.10
CA TRP A 446 4.86 -6.68 7.46
C TRP A 446 4.39 -8.14 7.45
N TYR A 447 3.12 -8.44 7.14
CA TYR A 447 2.57 -9.80 7.22
C TYR A 447 3.33 -10.83 6.37
N TYR A 448 3.96 -10.40 5.27
CA TYR A 448 4.74 -11.27 4.38
C TYR A 448 5.92 -11.91 5.13
N LEU A 449 6.48 -11.20 6.11
CA LEU A 449 7.50 -11.71 7.02
C LEU A 449 6.89 -12.73 7.98
N ARG A 450 5.71 -12.45 8.54
CA ARG A 450 5.07 -13.33 9.52
C ARG A 450 4.66 -14.68 8.94
N PHE A 451 4.35 -14.75 7.64
CA PHE A 451 4.10 -16.03 6.98
C PHE A 451 5.28 -17.00 7.07
N LEU A 452 6.52 -16.50 7.18
CA LEU A 452 7.71 -17.34 7.29
C LEU A 452 7.80 -18.01 8.67
N ASP A 453 7.24 -17.41 9.70
CA ASP A 453 7.34 -17.88 11.08
C ASP A 453 6.09 -17.56 11.93
N PRO A 454 4.92 -18.10 11.56
CA PRO A 454 3.62 -17.63 12.04
C PRO A 454 3.33 -17.98 13.51
N THR A 455 3.97 -19.03 14.03
CA THR A 455 3.77 -19.54 15.39
C THR A 455 4.87 -19.12 16.37
N ASN A 456 5.88 -18.35 15.93
CA ASN A 456 6.96 -17.92 16.81
C ASN A 456 6.47 -16.92 17.86
N SER A 457 6.54 -17.29 19.13
CA SER A 457 6.07 -16.47 20.25
C SER A 457 7.16 -15.58 20.85
N LYS A 458 8.40 -15.66 20.36
CA LYS A 458 9.57 -14.93 20.88
C LYS A 458 10.04 -13.81 19.95
N GLU A 459 9.81 -13.95 18.65
CA GLU A 459 10.23 -12.98 17.64
C GLU A 459 9.12 -12.77 16.59
N ILE A 460 9.13 -11.59 15.95
CA ILE A 460 8.25 -11.27 14.82
C ILE A 460 8.45 -12.26 13.66
N CYS A 461 9.71 -12.63 13.42
CA CYS A 461 10.18 -13.72 12.56
C CYS A 461 11.66 -13.95 12.86
N SER A 462 12.13 -15.19 12.86
CA SER A 462 13.55 -15.45 13.00
C SER A 462 14.37 -14.87 11.85
N ARG A 463 15.58 -14.38 12.17
CA ARG A 463 16.50 -13.82 11.16
C ARG A 463 16.87 -14.84 10.09
N ASP A 464 17.06 -16.11 10.48
CA ASP A 464 17.39 -17.19 9.54
C ASP A 464 16.29 -17.42 8.50
N ASN A 465 15.02 -17.44 8.95
CA ASN A 465 13.88 -17.55 8.03
C ASN A 465 13.78 -16.33 7.12
N ALA A 466 13.93 -15.12 7.67
CA ALA A 466 13.90 -13.89 6.90
C ALA A 466 15.00 -13.84 5.83
N HIS A 467 16.25 -14.14 6.20
CA HIS A 467 17.40 -14.12 5.29
C HIS A 467 17.32 -15.19 4.19
N LYS A 468 16.67 -16.32 4.47
CA LYS A 468 16.50 -17.39 3.49
C LYS A 468 15.41 -17.12 2.45
N HIS A 469 14.37 -16.39 2.84
CA HIS A 469 13.12 -16.32 2.06
C HIS A 469 12.72 -14.91 1.60
N ILE A 470 13.38 -13.85 2.07
CA ILE A 470 13.19 -12.48 1.60
C ILE A 470 14.29 -12.12 0.60
N PRO A 471 13.97 -11.44 -0.52
CA PRO A 471 12.68 -10.84 -0.87
C PRO A 471 11.63 -11.85 -1.37
N VAL A 472 10.35 -11.48 -1.27
CA VAL A 472 9.26 -12.21 -1.91
C VAL A 472 9.46 -12.17 -3.43
N ASP A 473 9.54 -13.34 -4.08
CA ASP A 473 9.88 -13.43 -5.50
C ASP A 473 8.87 -12.76 -6.44
N ILE A 474 7.57 -12.92 -6.14
CA ILE A 474 6.45 -12.35 -6.90
C ILE A 474 5.36 -11.96 -5.90
N TYR A 475 5.03 -10.68 -5.87
CA TYR A 475 3.89 -10.15 -5.16
C TYR A 475 2.77 -9.82 -6.14
N ILE A 476 1.54 -10.30 -5.89
CA ILE A 476 0.39 -10.14 -6.79
C ILE A 476 -0.69 -9.37 -6.06
N GLY A 477 -1.14 -8.25 -6.63
CA GLY A 477 -2.11 -7.39 -5.96
C GLY A 477 -2.72 -6.34 -6.89
N GLY A 478 -3.78 -5.70 -6.45
CA GLY A 478 -4.45 -4.64 -7.21
C GLY A 478 -3.58 -3.38 -7.32
N ILE A 479 -3.66 -2.70 -8.47
CA ILE A 479 -2.93 -1.44 -8.72
C ILE A 479 -3.35 -0.33 -7.74
N GLU A 480 -4.54 -0.41 -7.14
CA GLU A 480 -5.01 0.52 -6.11
C GLU A 480 -4.10 0.58 -4.87
N HIS A 481 -3.26 -0.43 -4.66
CA HIS A 481 -2.33 -0.51 -3.54
C HIS A 481 -0.93 0.06 -3.84
N ALA A 482 -0.72 0.60 -5.05
CA ALA A 482 0.54 1.15 -5.52
C ALA A 482 1.16 2.20 -4.58
N ILE A 483 0.38 3.16 -4.10
CA ILE A 483 0.86 4.28 -3.28
C ILE A 483 0.56 4.10 -1.78
N ARG A 484 -0.31 3.15 -1.42
CA ARG A 484 -0.73 2.90 -0.03
C ARG A 484 0.09 1.74 0.56
N HIS A 485 -0.49 0.54 0.57
CA HIS A 485 0.11 -0.65 1.14
C HIS A 485 1.54 -0.92 0.64
N LEU A 486 1.81 -0.82 -0.68
CA LEU A 486 3.16 -1.09 -1.19
C LEU A 486 4.19 -0.06 -0.71
N PHE A 487 3.81 1.21 -0.57
CA PHE A 487 4.69 2.23 -0.03
C PHE A 487 4.98 1.98 1.46
N TYR A 488 3.96 1.67 2.26
CA TYR A 488 4.12 1.40 3.69
C TYR A 488 4.90 0.11 3.97
N ALA A 489 4.66 -0.96 3.20
CA ALA A 489 5.42 -2.20 3.30
C ALA A 489 6.91 -1.99 2.99
N ARG A 490 7.23 -1.17 1.97
CA ARG A 490 8.61 -0.76 1.68
C ARG A 490 9.20 0.05 2.82
N PHE A 491 8.50 1.06 3.35
CA PHE A 491 8.98 1.82 4.50
C PHE A 491 9.33 0.93 5.70
N ILE A 492 8.45 0.01 6.08
CA ILE A 492 8.71 -0.93 7.16
C ILE A 492 9.88 -1.86 6.82
N ALA A 493 9.99 -2.37 5.59
CA ALA A 493 11.11 -3.20 5.17
C ALA A 493 12.46 -2.46 5.27
N HIS A 494 12.51 -1.21 4.81
CA HIS A 494 13.71 -0.37 4.92
C HIS A 494 14.10 -0.15 6.39
N PHE A 495 13.13 0.11 7.27
CA PHE A 495 13.37 0.23 8.72
C PHE A 495 13.92 -1.09 9.30
N LEU A 496 13.25 -2.22 9.02
CA LEU A 496 13.65 -3.54 9.52
C LEU A 496 15.03 -3.97 9.02
N HIS A 497 15.40 -3.59 7.78
CA HIS A 497 16.73 -3.84 7.23
C HIS A 497 17.78 -2.94 7.88
N ARG A 498 17.56 -1.61 7.87
CA ARG A 498 18.57 -0.63 8.24
C ARG A 498 18.81 -0.55 9.75
N GLU A 499 17.75 -0.52 10.54
CA GLU A 499 17.84 -0.26 11.98
C GLU A 499 17.95 -1.55 12.79
N LEU A 500 17.32 -2.64 12.34
CA LEU A 500 17.29 -3.92 13.07
C LEU A 500 18.14 -5.03 12.41
N GLY A 501 18.56 -4.85 11.16
CA GLY A 501 19.24 -5.91 10.39
C GLY A 501 18.44 -7.20 10.30
N LEU A 502 17.10 -7.13 10.36
CA LEU A 502 16.22 -8.30 10.37
C LEU A 502 16.02 -8.87 8.97
N LEU A 503 16.02 -8.00 7.96
CA LEU A 503 15.88 -8.37 6.55
C LEU A 503 17.24 -8.35 5.84
N PRO A 504 17.49 -9.26 4.89
CA PRO A 504 18.74 -9.29 4.13
C PRO A 504 18.87 -8.15 3.11
N CYS A 505 17.75 -7.53 2.73
CA CYS A 505 17.66 -6.45 1.75
C CYS A 505 16.58 -5.42 2.14
N GLN A 506 16.64 -4.23 1.55
CA GLN A 506 15.71 -3.13 1.82
C GLN A 506 14.33 -3.34 1.19
N GLU A 507 14.31 -3.88 -0.04
CA GLU A 507 13.06 -4.09 -0.78
C GLU A 507 12.42 -5.44 -0.43
N PRO A 508 11.13 -5.47 0.00
CA PRO A 508 10.47 -6.69 0.43
C PRO A 508 9.95 -7.54 -0.73
N PHE A 509 9.72 -6.95 -1.91
CA PHE A 509 9.16 -7.64 -3.08
C PHE A 509 10.06 -7.47 -4.29
N ARG A 510 10.54 -8.58 -4.84
CA ARG A 510 11.39 -8.60 -6.03
C ARG A 510 10.61 -8.17 -7.26
N ARG A 511 9.52 -8.88 -7.56
CA ARG A 511 8.59 -8.56 -8.65
C ARG A 511 7.22 -8.21 -8.12
N PHE A 512 6.54 -7.25 -8.76
CA PHE A 512 5.14 -6.94 -8.50
C PHE A 512 4.31 -7.15 -9.78
N LEU A 513 3.24 -7.94 -9.67
CA LEU A 513 2.29 -8.17 -10.74
C LEU A 513 0.96 -7.46 -10.42
N PRO A 514 0.75 -6.23 -10.94
CA PRO A 514 -0.51 -5.54 -10.74
C PRO A 514 -1.65 -6.26 -11.48
N VAL A 515 -2.72 -6.63 -10.79
CA VAL A 515 -3.89 -7.23 -11.42
C VAL A 515 -4.98 -6.20 -11.70
N GLY A 516 -5.60 -6.32 -12.88
CA GLY A 516 -6.73 -5.49 -13.28
C GLY A 516 -8.00 -5.84 -12.51
N LEU A 517 -8.92 -4.87 -12.41
CA LEU A 517 -10.18 -5.03 -11.69
C LEU A 517 -11.13 -5.98 -12.44
N VAL A 518 -11.89 -6.77 -11.67
CA VAL A 518 -13.04 -7.50 -12.19
C VAL A 518 -14.26 -6.56 -12.13
N MET A 519 -14.88 -6.37 -13.29
CA MET A 519 -15.98 -5.45 -13.53
C MET A 519 -17.28 -6.26 -13.66
N GLY A 520 -18.29 -5.87 -12.90
CA GLY A 520 -19.64 -6.43 -12.96
C GLY A 520 -20.58 -5.52 -13.75
N ARG A 521 -21.62 -6.12 -14.36
CA ARG A 521 -22.73 -5.35 -14.93
C ARG A 521 -23.48 -4.65 -13.82
N THR A 522 -23.63 -3.34 -13.95
CA THR A 522 -24.14 -2.46 -12.91
C THR A 522 -25.32 -1.69 -13.47
N PHE A 523 -26.39 -1.60 -12.68
CA PHE A 523 -27.61 -0.89 -13.05
C PHE A 523 -27.82 0.24 -12.06
N ARG A 524 -27.89 1.47 -12.57
CA ARG A 524 -27.97 2.68 -11.75
C ARG A 524 -29.05 3.63 -12.26
N SER A 525 -29.84 4.19 -11.35
CA SER A 525 -30.74 5.29 -11.69
C SER A 525 -29.93 6.52 -12.11
N PRO A 526 -30.18 7.10 -13.30
CA PRO A 526 -29.54 8.36 -13.70
C PRO A 526 -30.04 9.56 -12.89
N VAL A 527 -31.19 9.44 -12.20
CA VAL A 527 -31.83 10.51 -11.43
C VAL A 527 -31.37 10.48 -9.98
N THR A 528 -31.55 9.36 -9.29
CA THR A 528 -31.25 9.24 -7.85
C THR A 528 -29.84 8.74 -7.57
N GLY A 529 -29.20 8.13 -8.57
CA GLY A 529 -27.92 7.45 -8.40
C GLY A 529 -27.99 6.11 -7.67
N GLN A 530 -29.19 5.63 -7.32
CA GLN A 530 -29.40 4.34 -6.66
C GLN A 530 -29.00 3.17 -7.56
N TYR A 531 -28.38 2.14 -6.97
CA TYR A 531 -28.04 0.89 -7.65
C TYR A 531 -29.16 -0.15 -7.50
N PHE A 532 -29.29 -1.00 -8.52
CA PHE A 532 -30.29 -2.07 -8.58
C PHE A 532 -29.62 -3.44 -8.82
N PRO A 533 -30.09 -4.52 -8.17
CA PRO A 533 -29.67 -5.89 -8.50
C PRO A 533 -30.04 -6.27 -9.93
N ALA A 534 -29.18 -7.02 -10.61
CA ALA A 534 -29.42 -7.45 -11.99
C ALA A 534 -30.73 -8.24 -12.18
N GLN A 535 -31.14 -9.02 -11.17
CA GLN A 535 -32.39 -9.79 -11.17
C GLN A 535 -33.64 -8.91 -11.11
N ASP A 536 -33.52 -7.65 -10.67
CA ASP A 536 -34.62 -6.70 -10.51
C ASP A 536 -34.78 -5.78 -11.73
N ILE A 537 -34.09 -6.09 -12.83
CA ILE A 537 -34.10 -5.32 -14.07
C ILE A 537 -34.79 -6.11 -15.18
N ASP A 538 -35.71 -5.46 -15.89
CA ASP A 538 -36.25 -5.91 -17.17
C ASP A 538 -35.60 -5.15 -18.32
N LYS A 539 -35.42 -5.82 -19.45
CA LYS A 539 -34.95 -5.20 -20.70
C LYS A 539 -36.05 -5.29 -21.75
N ASP A 540 -36.32 -4.17 -22.41
CA ASP A 540 -37.21 -4.15 -23.58
C ASP A 540 -36.53 -4.76 -24.83
N SER A 541 -37.30 -4.89 -25.92
CA SER A 541 -36.81 -5.40 -27.20
C SER A 541 -35.69 -4.57 -27.83
N SER A 542 -35.53 -3.31 -27.40
CA SER A 542 -34.49 -2.39 -27.84
C SER A 542 -33.26 -2.41 -26.93
N GLY A 543 -33.28 -3.22 -25.86
CA GLY A 543 -32.20 -3.38 -24.89
C GLY A 543 -32.19 -2.35 -23.75
N ASN A 544 -33.20 -1.48 -23.64
CA ASN A 544 -33.26 -0.50 -22.55
C ASN A 544 -33.63 -1.19 -21.25
N ALA A 545 -32.86 -0.92 -20.20
CA ALA A 545 -33.05 -1.49 -18.88
C ALA A 545 -34.00 -0.64 -18.02
N ARG A 546 -34.95 -1.29 -17.34
CA ARG A 546 -35.89 -0.68 -16.41
C ARG A 546 -36.00 -1.48 -15.12
N ALA A 547 -36.17 -0.81 -13.99
CA ALA A 547 -36.41 -1.46 -12.70
C ALA A 547 -37.79 -2.11 -12.67
N LYS A 548 -37.87 -3.39 -12.31
CA LYS A 548 -39.12 -4.19 -12.28
C LYS A 548 -40.20 -3.57 -11.38
N ALA A 549 -39.80 -3.10 -10.20
CA ALA A 549 -40.74 -2.61 -9.19
C ALA A 549 -41.32 -1.24 -9.51
N THR A 550 -40.53 -0.35 -10.13
CA THR A 550 -40.90 1.06 -10.30
C THR A 550 -41.12 1.46 -11.77
N GLY A 551 -40.70 0.63 -12.73
CA GLY A 551 -40.69 0.97 -14.16
C GLY A 551 -39.66 2.04 -14.55
N GLU A 552 -38.86 2.52 -13.60
CA GLU A 552 -37.84 3.56 -13.79
C GLU A 552 -36.77 3.10 -14.78
N ALA A 553 -36.36 3.99 -15.68
CA ALA A 553 -35.25 3.73 -16.58
C ALA A 553 -33.92 3.71 -15.82
N VAL A 554 -33.10 2.68 -16.05
CA VAL A 554 -31.78 2.55 -15.42
C VAL A 554 -30.69 2.52 -16.49
N VAL A 555 -29.52 3.05 -16.14
CA VAL A 555 -28.33 3.00 -16.99
C VAL A 555 -27.56 1.73 -16.67
N GLU A 556 -27.25 0.94 -17.71
CA GLU A 556 -26.35 -0.20 -17.62
C GLU A 556 -24.91 0.22 -17.90
N SER A 557 -24.00 -0.12 -16.99
CA SER A 557 -22.56 0.16 -17.07
C SER A 557 -21.73 -1.04 -16.60
N TRP A 558 -20.43 -1.01 -16.86
CA TRP A 558 -19.47 -1.95 -16.29
C TRP A 558 -18.64 -1.24 -15.22
N GLU A 559 -18.77 -1.67 -13.97
CA GLU A 559 -18.09 -1.04 -12.83
C GLU A 559 -17.40 -2.08 -11.95
N LYS A 560 -16.39 -1.67 -11.16
CA LYS A 560 -15.72 -2.54 -10.19
C LYS A 560 -16.77 -3.28 -9.36
N MET A 561 -16.64 -4.60 -9.25
CA MET A 561 -17.53 -5.40 -8.42
C MET A 561 -17.45 -4.94 -6.96
N SER A 562 -18.59 -4.59 -6.36
CA SER A 562 -18.69 -4.22 -4.96
C SER A 562 -20.09 -4.51 -4.40
N LYS A 563 -20.15 -4.73 -3.08
CA LYS A 563 -21.43 -4.90 -2.37
C LYS A 563 -22.32 -3.66 -2.49
N SER A 564 -21.74 -2.45 -2.48
CA SER A 564 -22.48 -1.19 -2.58
C SER A 564 -23.14 -0.96 -3.94
N LYS A 565 -22.60 -1.57 -5.01
CA LYS A 565 -23.11 -1.44 -6.37
C LYS A 565 -24.06 -2.58 -6.78
N LEU A 566 -24.27 -3.55 -5.89
CA LEU A 566 -25.15 -4.71 -6.11
C LEU A 566 -24.81 -5.49 -7.40
N ASN A 567 -23.55 -5.46 -7.82
CA ASN A 567 -23.03 -6.04 -9.07
C ASN A 567 -22.00 -7.16 -8.83
N GLY A 568 -21.81 -7.56 -7.56
CA GLY A 568 -20.90 -8.63 -7.18
C GLY A 568 -21.50 -10.00 -7.52
N VAL A 569 -20.66 -10.88 -8.08
CA VAL A 569 -21.02 -12.27 -8.37
C VAL A 569 -20.33 -13.17 -7.36
N ASP A 570 -21.08 -14.01 -6.65
CA ASP A 570 -20.50 -14.97 -5.71
C ASP A 570 -19.80 -16.10 -6.47
N PRO A 571 -18.49 -16.30 -6.30
CA PRO A 571 -17.75 -17.36 -6.96
C PRO A 571 -18.33 -18.76 -6.68
N SER A 572 -18.83 -19.04 -5.47
CA SER A 572 -19.38 -20.34 -5.10
C SER A 572 -20.60 -20.71 -5.94
N GLU A 573 -21.45 -19.73 -6.28
CA GLU A 573 -22.58 -19.95 -7.19
C GLU A 573 -22.12 -20.26 -8.62
N VAL A 574 -21.06 -19.58 -9.09
CA VAL A 574 -20.48 -19.83 -10.41
C VAL A 574 -19.87 -21.24 -10.45
N PHE A 575 -19.17 -21.67 -9.40
CA PHE A 575 -18.60 -23.01 -9.31
C PHE A 575 -19.68 -24.09 -9.31
N ALA A 576 -20.80 -23.86 -8.61
CA ALA A 576 -21.93 -24.79 -8.62
C ALA A 576 -22.55 -24.94 -10.02
N ARG A 577 -22.60 -23.86 -10.82
CA ARG A 577 -23.13 -23.89 -12.19
C ARG A 577 -22.19 -24.51 -13.22
N TYR A 578 -20.89 -24.22 -13.13
CA TYR A 578 -19.95 -24.48 -14.24
C TYR A 578 -18.74 -25.35 -13.88
N GLY A 579 -18.49 -25.56 -12.60
CA GLY A 579 -17.29 -26.22 -12.09
C GLY A 579 -16.10 -25.25 -11.96
N VAL A 580 -15.24 -25.54 -11.00
CA VAL A 580 -14.10 -24.67 -10.61
C VAL A 580 -13.11 -24.45 -11.75
N GLU A 581 -12.78 -25.49 -12.53
CA GLU A 581 -11.73 -25.40 -13.54
C GLU A 581 -12.14 -24.60 -14.78
N LEU A 582 -13.41 -24.72 -15.19
CA LEU A 582 -13.95 -23.89 -16.25
C LEU A 582 -13.93 -22.41 -15.84
N THR A 583 -14.30 -22.10 -14.59
CA THR A 583 -14.26 -20.74 -14.06
C THR A 583 -12.82 -20.20 -13.97
N ARG A 584 -11.86 -20.98 -13.45
CA ARG A 584 -10.44 -20.60 -13.39
C ARG A 584 -9.88 -20.26 -14.78
N LEU A 585 -10.07 -21.14 -15.76
CA LEU A 585 -9.61 -20.90 -17.12
C LEU A 585 -10.28 -19.69 -17.75
N THR A 586 -11.58 -19.49 -17.52
CA THR A 586 -12.32 -18.30 -17.99
C THR A 586 -11.76 -17.02 -17.38
N MET A 587 -11.42 -17.03 -16.09
CA MET A 587 -10.80 -15.91 -15.38
C MET A 587 -9.39 -15.57 -15.84
N LEU A 588 -8.70 -16.50 -16.51
CA LEU A 588 -7.33 -16.32 -17.01
C LEU A 588 -7.28 -16.11 -18.53
N ALA A 589 -8.35 -16.41 -19.26
CA ALA A 589 -8.43 -16.29 -20.71
C ALA A 589 -8.71 -14.86 -21.20
N SER A 590 -8.38 -14.59 -22.46
CA SER A 590 -8.79 -13.39 -23.24
C SER A 590 -8.24 -12.02 -22.85
N VAL A 591 -7.83 -11.79 -21.60
CA VAL A 591 -7.20 -10.51 -21.19
C VAL A 591 -5.88 -10.75 -20.48
N GLY A 592 -4.95 -9.79 -20.57
CA GLY A 592 -3.72 -9.81 -19.79
C GLY A 592 -3.98 -9.53 -18.30
N PRO A 593 -3.05 -9.89 -17.40
CA PRO A 593 -3.26 -9.77 -15.95
C PRO A 593 -3.58 -8.34 -15.50
N HIS A 594 -3.05 -7.34 -16.17
CA HIS A 594 -3.21 -5.92 -15.82
C HIS A 594 -4.52 -5.28 -16.32
N ALA A 595 -5.18 -5.89 -17.30
CA ALA A 595 -6.36 -5.31 -17.92
C ALA A 595 -7.61 -5.58 -17.07
N ALA A 596 -8.50 -4.60 -17.01
CA ALA A 596 -9.80 -4.80 -16.39
C ALA A 596 -10.58 -5.90 -17.13
N ARG A 597 -11.24 -6.79 -16.38
CA ARG A 597 -12.04 -7.89 -16.94
C ARG A 597 -13.52 -7.59 -16.75
N GLN A 598 -14.26 -7.53 -17.83
CA GLN A 598 -15.73 -7.58 -17.78
C GLN A 598 -16.16 -9.03 -17.54
N TRP A 599 -16.75 -9.31 -16.38
CA TRP A 599 -17.26 -10.65 -16.08
C TRP A 599 -18.53 -10.92 -16.89
N ASN A 600 -18.42 -11.81 -17.87
CA ASN A 600 -19.57 -12.31 -18.63
C ASN A 600 -19.58 -13.84 -18.63
N GLU A 601 -20.75 -14.42 -18.35
CA GLU A 601 -20.97 -15.87 -18.40
C GLU A 601 -21.34 -16.33 -19.82
N GLY A 602 -20.93 -15.56 -20.84
CA GLY A 602 -21.37 -15.69 -22.24
C GLY A 602 -20.38 -16.45 -23.13
N GLU A 603 -19.78 -15.75 -24.08
CA GLU A 603 -18.97 -16.36 -25.15
C GLU A 603 -17.65 -16.96 -24.66
N ILE A 604 -16.96 -16.29 -23.72
CA ILE A 604 -15.65 -16.74 -23.23
C ILE A 604 -15.79 -18.11 -22.57
N LEU A 605 -16.76 -18.26 -21.68
CA LEU A 605 -17.06 -19.52 -20.99
C LEU A 605 -17.39 -20.64 -21.99
N ARG A 606 -18.23 -20.36 -23.01
CA ARG A 606 -18.54 -21.34 -24.07
C ARG A 606 -17.30 -21.75 -24.86
N GLY A 607 -16.41 -20.82 -25.16
CA GLY A 607 -15.14 -21.09 -25.85
C GLY A 607 -14.22 -22.00 -25.04
N VAL A 608 -14.02 -21.69 -23.76
CA VAL A 608 -13.20 -22.49 -22.85
C VAL A 608 -13.80 -23.89 -22.63
N LYS A 609 -15.12 -24.01 -22.47
CA LYS A 609 -15.80 -25.31 -22.34
C LYS A 609 -15.61 -26.20 -23.57
N LYS A 610 -15.72 -25.61 -24.78
CA LYS A 610 -15.43 -26.33 -26.04
C LYS A 610 -13.99 -26.81 -26.10
N TRP A 611 -13.04 -26.00 -25.63
CA TRP A 611 -11.64 -26.39 -25.55
C TRP A 611 -11.38 -27.52 -24.54
N GLN A 612 -11.99 -27.48 -23.36
CA GLN A 612 -11.92 -28.60 -22.40
C GLN A 612 -12.49 -29.90 -23.00
N SER A 613 -13.61 -29.82 -23.73
CA SER A 613 -14.19 -30.99 -24.41
C SER A 613 -13.24 -31.58 -25.46
N ARG A 614 -12.47 -30.72 -26.14
CA ARG A 614 -11.43 -31.13 -27.10
C ARG A 614 -10.25 -31.83 -26.43
N LEU A 615 -9.80 -31.33 -25.29
CA LEU A 615 -8.76 -31.97 -24.47
C LEU A 615 -9.23 -33.34 -23.97
N TRP A 616 -10.46 -33.42 -23.48
CA TRP A 616 -11.06 -34.69 -23.03
C TRP A 616 -11.12 -35.72 -24.18
N ASN A 617 -11.48 -35.27 -25.39
CA ASN A 617 -11.55 -36.14 -26.56
C ASN A 617 -10.16 -36.67 -26.97
N LEU A 618 -9.08 -35.86 -26.86
CA LEU A 618 -7.71 -36.37 -27.09
C LEU A 618 -7.36 -37.54 -26.16
N ILE A 619 -7.74 -37.42 -24.88
CA ILE A 619 -7.49 -38.49 -23.90
C ILE A 619 -8.41 -39.69 -24.13
N GLY A 620 -9.68 -39.45 -24.49
CA GLY A 620 -10.59 -40.53 -24.90
C GLY A 620 -10.03 -41.34 -26.07
N GLN A 621 -9.53 -40.64 -27.10
CA GLN A 621 -8.91 -41.28 -28.26
C GLN A 621 -7.68 -42.12 -27.88
N ILE A 622 -6.80 -41.63 -27.00
CA ILE A 622 -5.63 -42.44 -26.60
C ILE A 622 -6.02 -43.67 -25.77
N ILE A 623 -7.07 -43.58 -24.95
CA ILE A 623 -7.60 -44.72 -24.19
C ILE A 623 -8.25 -45.74 -25.14
N GLU A 624 -9.04 -45.30 -26.10
CA GLU A 624 -9.62 -46.17 -27.13
C GLU A 624 -8.52 -46.86 -27.94
N PHE A 625 -7.50 -46.10 -28.37
CA PHE A 625 -6.31 -46.61 -29.04
C PHE A 625 -5.58 -47.64 -28.17
N SER A 626 -5.43 -47.41 -26.86
CA SER A 626 -4.72 -48.35 -25.99
C SER A 626 -5.46 -49.66 -25.73
N ASN A 627 -6.77 -49.71 -26.00
CA ASN A 627 -7.61 -50.88 -25.80
C ASN A 627 -7.76 -51.75 -27.06
N ASP A 628 -7.33 -51.27 -28.22
CA ASP A 628 -7.38 -52.04 -29.46
C ASP A 628 -6.16 -52.96 -29.57
N PRO A 629 -6.35 -54.30 -29.52
CA PRO A 629 -5.25 -55.27 -29.56
C PRO A 629 -4.54 -55.33 -30.93
N SER A 630 -5.14 -54.76 -31.98
CA SER A 630 -4.53 -54.74 -33.33
C SER A 630 -3.49 -53.63 -33.50
N ILE A 631 -3.43 -52.70 -32.54
CA ILE A 631 -2.62 -51.50 -32.61
C ILE A 631 -1.17 -51.76 -32.26
N LEU A 632 -0.30 -51.07 -32.99
CA LEU A 632 1.13 -51.24 -32.89
C LEU A 632 1.76 -50.00 -32.25
N TRP A 633 2.21 -50.18 -31.02
CA TRP A 633 2.90 -49.16 -30.24
C TRP A 633 4.26 -48.75 -30.84
N PRO A 634 4.80 -47.56 -30.48
CA PRO A 634 6.11 -47.12 -30.92
C PRO A 634 7.21 -48.13 -30.55
N SER A 635 8.12 -48.42 -31.48
CA SER A 635 9.27 -49.31 -31.29
C SER A 635 10.49 -48.81 -32.06
N ALA A 636 11.67 -49.35 -31.74
CA ALA A 636 12.93 -48.95 -32.39
C ALA A 636 12.95 -49.18 -33.91
N ASP A 637 12.23 -50.18 -34.39
CA ASP A 637 12.17 -50.56 -35.80
C ASP A 637 11.21 -49.70 -36.64
N ARG A 638 10.57 -48.71 -36.03
CA ARG A 638 9.56 -47.85 -36.66
C ARG A 638 10.00 -46.41 -36.67
N THR A 639 9.98 -45.80 -37.85
CA THR A 639 10.21 -44.36 -37.99
C THR A 639 9.09 -43.58 -37.31
N ASP A 640 9.46 -42.68 -36.40
CA ASP A 640 8.49 -41.80 -35.74
C ASP A 640 7.88 -40.83 -36.77
N TYR A 641 6.58 -41.00 -37.03
CA TYR A 641 5.83 -40.27 -38.05
C TYR A 641 5.96 -38.74 -37.92
N LEU A 642 5.88 -38.20 -36.70
CA LEU A 642 5.95 -36.75 -36.47
C LEU A 642 7.37 -36.21 -36.40
N VAL A 643 8.39 -37.06 -36.25
CA VAL A 643 9.79 -36.60 -36.36
C VAL A 643 10.10 -36.14 -37.80
N ALA A 644 9.43 -36.73 -38.80
CA ALA A 644 9.56 -36.31 -40.19
C ALA A 644 8.80 -35.01 -40.51
N ASP A 645 7.84 -34.60 -39.68
CA ASP A 645 7.04 -33.39 -39.86
C ASP A 645 7.75 -32.18 -39.21
N LYS A 646 8.57 -31.49 -40.02
CA LYS A 646 9.33 -30.31 -39.58
C LYS A 646 8.44 -29.17 -39.10
N ASP A 647 7.26 -28.99 -39.71
CA ASP A 647 6.34 -27.91 -39.36
C ASP A 647 5.70 -28.15 -38.00
N PHE A 648 5.34 -29.42 -37.71
CA PHE A 648 4.89 -29.84 -36.39
C PHE A 648 5.96 -29.58 -35.34
N LEU A 649 7.19 -30.06 -35.55
CA LEU A 649 8.28 -29.93 -34.59
C LEU A 649 8.61 -28.46 -34.28
N GLN A 650 8.71 -27.61 -35.31
CA GLN A 650 8.97 -26.18 -35.13
C GLN A 650 7.84 -25.49 -34.37
N THR A 651 6.58 -25.79 -34.73
CA THR A 651 5.42 -25.19 -34.07
C THR A 651 5.32 -25.62 -32.61
N TYR A 652 5.51 -26.91 -32.32
CA TYR A 652 5.51 -27.47 -30.97
C TYR A 652 6.63 -26.87 -30.10
N ALA A 653 7.87 -26.84 -30.59
CA ALA A 653 8.99 -26.25 -29.87
C ALA A 653 8.78 -24.75 -29.60
N HIS A 654 8.22 -24.02 -30.57
CA HIS A 654 7.86 -22.62 -30.40
C HIS A 654 6.79 -22.43 -29.31
N ILE A 655 5.75 -23.25 -29.30
CA ILE A 655 4.69 -23.21 -28.26
C ILE A 655 5.28 -23.44 -26.87
N VAL A 656 6.12 -24.47 -26.68
CA VAL A 656 6.76 -24.74 -25.38
C VAL A 656 7.60 -23.56 -24.93
N LYS A 657 8.38 -22.95 -25.84
CA LYS A 657 9.17 -21.74 -25.55
C LYS A 657 8.30 -20.55 -25.14
N GLN A 658 7.20 -20.28 -25.85
CA GLN A 658 6.28 -19.19 -25.53
C GLN A 658 5.58 -19.41 -24.18
N VAL A 659 5.13 -20.63 -23.92
CA VAL A 659 4.51 -20.98 -22.63
C VAL A 659 5.49 -20.76 -21.47
N HIS A 660 6.75 -21.19 -21.63
CA HIS A 660 7.79 -20.95 -20.63
C HIS A 660 8.02 -19.45 -20.37
N HIS A 661 8.14 -18.66 -21.45
CA HIS A 661 8.29 -17.21 -21.35
C HIS A 661 7.08 -16.54 -20.66
N HIS A 662 5.86 -16.98 -20.95
CA HIS A 662 4.67 -16.38 -20.33
C HIS A 662 4.46 -16.78 -18.87
N TYR A 663 4.88 -17.97 -18.43
CA TYR A 663 4.82 -18.32 -17.00
C TYR A 663 5.96 -17.71 -16.18
N GLY A 664 7.19 -17.71 -16.71
CA GLY A 664 8.38 -17.30 -15.96
C GLY A 664 8.67 -15.80 -16.01
N GLU A 665 8.38 -15.18 -17.16
CA GLU A 665 8.70 -13.79 -17.44
C GLU A 665 7.42 -12.96 -17.53
N SER A 666 6.67 -12.97 -18.63
CA SER A 666 5.66 -11.92 -18.86
C SER A 666 4.36 -12.04 -18.05
N PHE A 667 4.08 -13.18 -17.42
CA PHE A 667 2.84 -13.50 -16.68
C PHE A 667 1.54 -13.33 -17.50
N VAL A 668 1.62 -13.34 -18.83
CA VAL A 668 0.45 -13.22 -19.71
C VAL A 668 -0.21 -14.60 -19.86
N LEU A 669 -0.97 -15.00 -18.84
CA LEU A 669 -1.61 -16.33 -18.76
C LEU A 669 -2.64 -16.57 -19.87
N SER A 670 -3.26 -15.51 -20.42
CA SER A 670 -4.14 -15.62 -21.59
C SER A 670 -3.39 -16.07 -22.85
N ALA A 671 -2.13 -15.67 -23.01
CA ALA A 671 -1.28 -16.12 -24.09
C ALA A 671 -0.80 -17.57 -23.89
N VAL A 672 -0.62 -18.01 -22.64
CA VAL A 672 -0.43 -19.45 -22.34
C VAL A 672 -1.63 -20.24 -22.83
N ILE A 673 -2.85 -19.85 -22.44
CA ILE A 673 -4.08 -20.53 -22.86
C ILE A 673 -4.19 -20.58 -24.39
N ALA A 674 -3.93 -19.48 -25.09
CA ALA A 674 -3.97 -19.45 -26.56
C ALA A 674 -2.97 -20.43 -27.21
N ASN A 675 -1.75 -20.52 -26.67
CA ASN A 675 -0.74 -21.46 -27.13
C ASN A 675 -1.14 -22.93 -26.86
N LEU A 676 -1.73 -23.23 -25.69
CA LEU A 676 -2.22 -24.56 -25.38
C LEU A 676 -3.44 -24.95 -26.22
N GLN A 677 -4.33 -24.00 -26.54
CA GLN A 677 -5.43 -24.19 -27.50
C GLN A 677 -4.91 -24.50 -28.91
N LYS A 678 -3.86 -23.82 -29.34
CA LYS A 678 -3.17 -24.10 -30.61
C LYS A 678 -2.59 -25.51 -30.63
N LEU A 679 -1.85 -25.90 -29.59
CA LEU A 679 -1.29 -27.25 -29.47
C LEU A 679 -2.39 -28.33 -29.45
N THR A 680 -3.47 -28.10 -28.70
CA THR A 680 -4.64 -29.00 -28.67
C THR A 680 -5.22 -29.20 -30.07
N SER A 681 -5.35 -28.12 -30.84
CA SER A 681 -5.94 -28.17 -32.18
C SER A 681 -5.03 -28.90 -33.18
N ILE A 682 -3.72 -28.73 -33.06
CA ILE A 682 -2.72 -29.45 -33.85
C ILE A 682 -2.79 -30.95 -33.51
N LEU A 683 -2.73 -31.32 -32.23
CA LEU A 683 -2.80 -32.73 -31.81
C LEU A 683 -4.12 -33.39 -32.24
N LEU A 684 -5.25 -32.70 -32.20
CA LEU A 684 -6.54 -33.22 -32.68
C LEU A 684 -6.58 -33.40 -34.20
N LYS A 685 -5.92 -32.53 -34.97
CA LYS A 685 -5.82 -32.69 -36.42
C LYS A 685 -5.02 -33.95 -36.74
N HIS A 686 -3.92 -34.15 -36.02
CA HIS A 686 -3.01 -35.27 -36.21
C HIS A 686 -3.58 -36.61 -35.72
N SER A 687 -4.36 -36.64 -34.63
CA SER A 687 -5.02 -37.89 -34.19
C SER A 687 -6.01 -38.44 -35.22
N ARG A 688 -6.63 -37.57 -36.04
CA ARG A 688 -7.54 -37.98 -37.14
C ARG A 688 -6.83 -38.63 -38.33
N VAL A 689 -5.51 -38.52 -38.42
CA VAL A 689 -4.71 -39.20 -39.47
C VAL A 689 -4.63 -40.70 -39.20
N GLY A 690 -5.03 -41.16 -38.01
CA GLY A 690 -5.16 -42.56 -37.63
C GLY A 690 -3.95 -43.08 -36.85
N GLU A 691 -3.86 -44.41 -36.77
CA GLU A 691 -2.95 -45.15 -35.88
C GLU A 691 -1.49 -44.65 -35.94
N ARG A 692 -0.96 -44.41 -37.15
CA ARG A 692 0.44 -44.00 -37.38
C ARG A 692 0.85 -42.75 -36.61
N CYS A 693 -0.09 -41.83 -36.39
CA CYS A 693 0.22 -40.61 -35.67
C CYS A 693 0.04 -40.76 -34.16
N MET A 694 -0.90 -41.57 -33.71
CA MET A 694 -1.12 -41.81 -32.28
C MET A 694 -0.05 -42.76 -31.69
N SER A 695 0.54 -43.62 -32.53
CA SER A 695 1.72 -44.43 -32.24
C SER A 695 3.05 -43.67 -32.37
N SER A 696 3.02 -42.34 -32.56
CA SER A 696 4.24 -41.51 -32.61
C SER A 696 4.71 -41.19 -31.19
N ARG A 697 5.96 -41.49 -30.87
CA ARG A 697 6.59 -41.08 -29.61
C ARG A 697 6.53 -39.57 -29.42
N THR A 698 6.79 -38.81 -30.49
CA THR A 698 6.72 -37.35 -30.48
C THR A 698 5.30 -36.84 -30.21
N TYR A 699 4.26 -37.49 -30.74
CA TYR A 699 2.87 -37.18 -30.42
C TYR A 699 2.58 -37.39 -28.93
N LEU A 700 2.94 -38.56 -28.40
CA LEU A 700 2.72 -38.92 -26.99
C LEU A 700 3.45 -37.96 -26.05
N LYS A 701 4.68 -37.56 -26.38
CA LYS A 701 5.42 -36.54 -25.64
C LYS A 701 4.71 -35.19 -25.69
N ALA A 702 4.30 -34.72 -26.87
CA ALA A 702 3.62 -33.44 -27.02
C ALA A 702 2.27 -33.40 -26.27
N LEU A 703 1.57 -34.53 -26.19
CA LEU A 703 0.36 -34.69 -25.37
C LEU A 703 0.68 -34.63 -23.87
N ALA A 704 1.74 -35.30 -23.40
CA ALA A 704 2.21 -35.19 -22.02
C ALA A 704 2.61 -33.75 -21.65
N ASP A 705 3.40 -33.09 -22.51
CA ASP A 705 3.81 -31.69 -22.36
C ASP A 705 2.58 -30.77 -22.27
N LEU A 706 1.55 -30.98 -23.11
CA LEU A 706 0.30 -30.21 -23.07
C LEU A 706 -0.40 -30.34 -21.71
N ILE A 707 -0.51 -31.55 -21.16
CA ILE A 707 -1.16 -31.79 -19.86
C ILE A 707 -0.36 -31.10 -18.74
N VAL A 708 0.96 -31.25 -18.72
CA VAL A 708 1.83 -30.65 -17.68
C VAL A 708 1.84 -29.12 -17.78
N MET A 709 1.90 -28.55 -18.99
CA MET A 709 1.84 -27.09 -19.18
C MET A 709 0.49 -26.48 -18.79
N LEU A 710 -0.61 -27.24 -18.91
CA LEU A 710 -1.95 -26.82 -18.51
C LEU A 710 -2.14 -26.86 -16.98
N HIS A 711 -1.36 -27.68 -16.27
CA HIS A 711 -1.56 -27.98 -14.86
C HIS A 711 -1.64 -26.75 -13.93
N PRO A 712 -0.77 -25.72 -14.04
CA PRO A 712 -0.88 -24.53 -13.19
C PRO A 712 -2.20 -23.76 -13.33
N LEU A 713 -2.84 -23.85 -14.51
CA LEU A 713 -4.11 -23.17 -14.79
C LEU A 713 -5.30 -24.04 -14.37
N ALA A 714 -5.24 -25.34 -14.70
CA ALA A 714 -6.33 -26.28 -14.47
C ALA A 714 -5.90 -27.58 -13.75
N PRO A 715 -5.51 -27.51 -12.47
CA PRO A 715 -4.86 -28.61 -11.77
C PRO A 715 -5.74 -29.85 -11.62
N LEU A 716 -7.00 -29.71 -11.21
CA LEU A 716 -7.91 -30.84 -11.01
C LEU A 716 -8.22 -31.54 -12.33
N PHE A 717 -8.48 -30.74 -13.37
CA PHE A 717 -8.78 -31.28 -14.71
C PHE A 717 -7.58 -32.04 -15.28
N THR A 718 -6.37 -31.49 -15.12
CA THR A 718 -5.15 -32.13 -15.63
C THR A 718 -4.75 -33.38 -14.86
N CYS A 719 -5.09 -33.51 -13.57
CA CYS A 719 -4.94 -34.79 -12.85
C CYS A 719 -5.73 -35.91 -13.54
N GLU A 720 -6.99 -35.65 -13.91
CA GLU A 720 -7.83 -36.62 -14.63
C GLU A 720 -7.27 -36.93 -16.04
N LEU A 721 -6.87 -35.89 -16.78
CA LEU A 721 -6.25 -36.09 -18.10
C LEU A 721 -4.96 -36.91 -18.00
N TRP A 722 -4.11 -36.60 -17.02
CA TRP A 722 -2.85 -37.31 -16.77
C TRP A 722 -3.10 -38.76 -16.37
N ARG A 723 -4.10 -39.02 -15.54
CA ARG A 723 -4.44 -40.38 -15.13
C ARG A 723 -4.92 -41.22 -16.31
N GLY A 724 -5.83 -40.68 -17.13
CA GLY A 724 -6.29 -41.34 -18.35
C GLY A 724 -5.15 -41.61 -19.33
N PHE A 725 -4.30 -40.60 -19.58
CA PHE A 725 -3.10 -40.73 -20.40
C PHE A 725 -2.14 -41.80 -19.86
N SER A 726 -1.80 -41.75 -18.58
CA SER A 726 -0.83 -42.68 -17.98
C SER A 726 -1.33 -44.11 -17.98
N LEU A 727 -2.62 -44.34 -17.68
CA LEU A 727 -3.22 -45.67 -17.75
C LEU A 727 -3.18 -46.24 -19.17
N ALA A 728 -3.51 -45.43 -20.18
CA ALA A 728 -3.47 -45.82 -21.57
C ALA A 728 -2.05 -46.21 -22.02
N LEU A 729 -1.02 -45.49 -21.58
CA LEU A 729 0.37 -45.84 -21.92
C LEU A 729 0.87 -47.05 -21.13
N CYS A 730 0.44 -47.22 -19.89
CA CYS A 730 0.84 -48.38 -19.07
C CYS A 730 0.21 -49.70 -19.52
N SER A 731 -0.83 -49.69 -20.37
CA SER A 731 -1.34 -50.92 -21.00
C SER A 731 -0.53 -51.35 -22.23
N ALA A 732 0.41 -50.52 -22.70
CA ALA A 732 1.30 -50.88 -23.80
C ALA A 732 2.23 -52.07 -23.44
N PRO A 733 2.66 -52.87 -24.42
CA PRO A 733 3.67 -53.92 -24.20
C PRO A 733 4.94 -53.36 -23.56
N SER A 734 5.58 -54.13 -22.67
CA SER A 734 6.74 -53.68 -21.89
C SER A 734 7.90 -53.15 -22.75
N GLU A 735 8.10 -53.74 -23.93
CA GLU A 735 9.13 -53.31 -24.89
C GLU A 735 8.86 -51.91 -25.44
N ALA A 736 7.60 -51.60 -25.79
CA ALA A 736 7.21 -50.29 -26.29
C ALA A 736 7.29 -49.23 -25.19
N LEU A 737 6.90 -49.59 -23.95
CA LEU A 737 7.01 -48.71 -22.81
C LEU A 737 8.47 -48.39 -22.48
N HIS A 738 9.35 -49.40 -22.50
CA HIS A 738 10.78 -49.21 -22.33
C HIS A 738 11.38 -48.33 -23.43
N TYR A 739 10.99 -48.54 -24.69
CA TYR A 739 11.41 -47.69 -25.81
C TYR A 739 10.99 -46.22 -25.63
N LEU A 740 9.74 -45.98 -25.20
CA LEU A 740 9.25 -44.64 -24.88
C LEU A 740 10.05 -44.00 -23.73
N GLN A 741 10.33 -44.74 -22.66
CA GLN A 741 10.99 -44.23 -21.46
C GLN A 741 12.51 -44.05 -21.62
N ALA A 742 13.15 -44.83 -22.50
CA ALA A 742 14.58 -44.73 -22.79
C ALA A 742 14.94 -43.54 -23.69
N ALA A 743 13.93 -42.85 -24.23
CA ALA A 743 14.07 -41.65 -25.02
C ALA A 743 14.77 -40.51 -24.24
N PRO A 744 15.84 -39.89 -24.76
CA PRO A 744 16.54 -38.80 -24.07
C PRO A 744 15.66 -37.58 -23.74
N ASP A 745 14.63 -37.35 -24.54
CA ASP A 745 13.66 -36.27 -24.39
C ASP A 745 12.41 -36.67 -23.58
N TRP A 746 12.32 -37.90 -23.09
CA TRP A 746 11.23 -38.34 -22.23
C TRP A 746 11.64 -38.28 -20.75
N HIS A 747 11.03 -37.38 -19.99
CA HIS A 747 11.31 -37.17 -18.56
C HIS A 747 10.10 -37.44 -17.66
N TYR A 748 9.08 -38.14 -18.18
CA TYR A 748 7.83 -38.36 -17.48
C TYR A 748 7.77 -39.70 -16.76
N HIS A 749 7.30 -39.66 -15.52
CA HIS A 749 7.07 -40.83 -14.68
C HIS A 749 5.57 -41.13 -14.64
N LEU A 750 5.12 -42.09 -15.44
CA LEU A 750 3.69 -42.41 -15.61
C LEU A 750 2.99 -42.92 -14.33
N GLN A 751 3.76 -43.39 -13.33
CA GLN A 751 3.23 -43.81 -12.03
C GLN A 751 3.10 -42.66 -11.02
N ARG A 752 3.62 -41.48 -11.35
CA ARG A 752 3.59 -40.30 -10.50
C ARG A 752 2.49 -39.34 -10.93
N ASP A 753 2.05 -38.49 -10.01
CA ASP A 753 1.04 -37.48 -10.31
C ASP A 753 1.58 -36.41 -11.26
N VAL A 754 0.68 -35.72 -11.96
CA VAL A 754 1.04 -34.60 -12.86
C VAL A 754 1.83 -33.50 -12.14
N MET A 755 1.57 -33.31 -10.84
CA MET A 755 2.25 -32.32 -9.99
C MET A 755 3.73 -32.64 -9.77
N GLU A 756 4.10 -33.92 -9.85
CA GLU A 756 5.47 -34.39 -9.64
C GLU A 756 6.27 -34.44 -10.94
N GLN A 757 5.62 -34.13 -12.07
CA GLN A 757 6.27 -34.11 -13.36
C GLN A 757 7.09 -32.83 -13.53
N ARG A 758 8.24 -32.97 -14.19
CA ARG A 758 9.06 -31.81 -14.54
C ARG A 758 8.37 -31.00 -15.63
N PHE A 759 8.27 -29.69 -15.41
CA PHE A 759 7.74 -28.77 -16.41
C PHE A 759 8.57 -28.83 -17.71
N PRO A 760 7.93 -28.87 -18.90
CA PRO A 760 8.66 -28.98 -20.16
C PRO A 760 9.65 -27.85 -20.39
N ARG A 761 10.83 -28.18 -20.93
CA ARG A 761 11.83 -27.21 -21.40
C ARG A 761 11.82 -27.14 -22.92
N ALA A 762 12.09 -25.96 -23.46
CA ALA A 762 12.35 -25.83 -24.89
C ALA A 762 13.62 -26.63 -25.26
N MET A 763 13.61 -27.33 -26.40
CA MET A 763 14.79 -28.04 -26.89
C MET A 763 15.97 -27.06 -27.04
N GLY A 764 17.13 -27.40 -26.45
CA GLY A 764 18.37 -26.61 -26.51
C GLY A 764 18.75 -25.81 -25.25
N GLN A 765 17.98 -25.89 -24.16
CA GLN A 765 18.39 -25.36 -22.85
C GLN A 765 18.74 -26.51 -21.88
N GLY A 766 19.97 -27.02 -22.03
CA GLY A 766 20.63 -27.94 -21.10
C GLY A 766 21.17 -27.19 -19.90
#